data_AF-A0A9X2J703-F1
#
_entry.id   AF-A0A9X2J703-F1
#
_cell.length_a   1.000
_cell.length_b   1.000
_cell.length_c   1.000
_cell.angle_alpha   90.00
_cell.angle_beta   90.00
_cell.angle_gamma   90.00
#
_symmetry.space_group_name_H-M   'P 1'
#
loop_
_entity.id
_entity.type
_entity.pdbx_description
1 polymer ?
#
loop_
_entity_poly.entity_id
_entity_poly.type
_entity_poly.pdbx_seq_one_letter_code
_entity_poly.pdbx_strand_id
1 'polypeptide(L)'
;MESEHNEPPACFTSVEECIDKLLDAVDNKIVLGLPLGLGKANHFANALYARAVADPSISLTIFTALTLERPHGSSDISRRFIQPLLDSLYSQYQDLAYVPARRKGHLPGNIQVIEFFMEPGSLLGNHYAQQHYVSANYTQVPEELINRGVNVIAQMVAPSEHGDKYSLSCNPDLTLPLLKLAAQRENHLLYLLGEVNPQLPYFTGSSELEADTFDFLLKGETFNAPLFPVPALPVTYTEYGLAFHIASLVEDGGTLQVGIGALGDAICHVLRLRHKENGLFCRVIGDLIKSESLHSFREGLPLCTASFKQGLYGASEMVPHGFLHLRCAGVLSREVYPDATLQQLLDSDQLTATVQEETLLALKNAGRISCPLTEEDTRFLQGLGIVDPSYSWRGHKLLTPEGEEEECDLHSEHGRRRLIGGCLNKKIIGGIWLHGGFYLGPELMYQELRELAPQERAGIDMTSISFTNDLQSQRGLKLAQRKHSRFVNSAMMVTLGGAVVSDVLADNHVVSGVGGQYNFVAQAWELPGARSIIAVPSVRVRDGICESNIVWEYPHTTIPRHLRDVVVTEYGAVDLRGKTDRDVMVAMLSICDARFQAVLLEQAKHAGKIEKNFVIPESFNNNTPEYLAGIFADEKCLAELPHYPLGTDFSDEEALLAVALHHLRAVEKSGWKMLGSVFRGRRVWHDKSPEAAYIQRCLQRMNYDHTETYEHRLEAYVVADALREHIDLRRPLRWE
;
A
#
# COMPACT_ATOMS: atom_id res chain seq x y z
N MET A 1 9.17 12.94 -26.24
CA MET A 1 10.24 12.38 -27.09
C MET A 1 9.54 11.43 -28.03
N GLU A 2 9.48 11.78 -29.30
CA GLU A 2 8.90 10.94 -30.35
C GLU A 2 9.81 9.71 -30.51
N SER A 3 9.33 8.53 -30.08
CA SER A 3 9.99 7.26 -30.36
C SER A 3 9.73 6.86 -31.81
N GLU A 4 10.76 6.43 -32.53
CA GLU A 4 10.74 6.00 -33.94
C GLU A 4 9.93 4.70 -34.21
N HIS A 5 8.98 4.33 -33.36
CA HIS A 5 8.09 3.19 -33.58
C HIS A 5 6.71 3.67 -34.04
N ASN A 6 6.59 3.92 -35.34
CA ASN A 6 5.36 4.37 -36.01
C ASN A 6 4.50 3.20 -36.55
N GLU A 7 4.79 1.96 -36.14
CA GLU A 7 4.02 0.79 -36.54
C GLU A 7 2.96 0.43 -35.49
N PRO A 8 1.71 0.15 -35.90
CA PRO A 8 0.66 -0.21 -34.95
C PRO A 8 0.97 -1.54 -34.25
N PRO A 9 0.55 -1.71 -32.98
CA PRO A 9 0.77 -2.94 -32.22
C PRO A 9 0.15 -4.14 -32.93
N ALA A 10 0.83 -5.28 -32.96
CA ALA A 10 0.21 -6.51 -33.43
C ALA A 10 -0.81 -7.00 -32.39
N CYS A 11 -2.08 -7.07 -32.80
CA CYS A 11 -3.17 -7.51 -31.94
C CYS A 11 -3.47 -9.00 -32.15
N PHE A 12 -3.62 -9.74 -31.06
CA PHE A 12 -3.88 -11.18 -31.04
C PHE A 12 -5.12 -11.50 -30.22
N THR A 13 -5.84 -12.56 -30.60
CA THR A 13 -6.90 -13.18 -29.80
C THR A 13 -6.47 -14.52 -29.17
N SER A 14 -5.34 -15.05 -29.62
CA SER A 14 -4.71 -16.26 -29.11
C SER A 14 -3.35 -15.92 -28.52
N VAL A 15 -3.11 -16.33 -27.27
CA VAL A 15 -1.82 -16.13 -26.62
C VAL A 15 -0.71 -16.94 -27.31
N GLU A 16 -1.04 -18.13 -27.82
CA GLU A 16 -0.07 -19.01 -28.48
C GLU A 16 0.48 -18.40 -29.77
N GLU A 17 -0.37 -17.77 -30.59
CA GLU A 17 0.05 -17.08 -31.81
C GLU A 17 0.99 -15.91 -31.50
N CYS A 18 0.74 -15.22 -30.40
CA CYS A 18 1.60 -14.14 -29.93
C CYS A 18 2.96 -14.66 -29.47
N ILE A 19 2.99 -15.77 -28.71
CA ILE A 19 4.23 -16.38 -28.23
C ILE A 19 5.08 -16.93 -29.38
N ASP A 20 4.47 -17.56 -30.39
CA ASP A 20 5.22 -18.05 -31.56
C ASP A 20 5.93 -16.88 -32.27
N LYS A 21 5.24 -15.74 -32.48
CA LYS A 21 5.85 -14.54 -33.08
C LYS A 21 6.93 -13.93 -32.18
N LEU A 22 6.75 -13.95 -30.86
CA LEU A 22 7.73 -13.46 -29.90
C LEU A 22 9.02 -14.29 -29.94
N LEU A 23 8.90 -15.62 -29.95
CA LEU A 23 10.05 -16.53 -29.94
C LEU A 23 10.92 -16.37 -31.18
N ASP A 24 10.31 -16.14 -32.35
CA ASP A 24 11.01 -15.81 -33.59
C ASP A 24 11.83 -14.51 -33.48
N ALA A 25 11.41 -13.59 -32.60
CA ALA A 25 12.02 -12.28 -32.46
C ALA A 25 13.11 -12.20 -31.37
N VAL A 26 13.10 -13.11 -30.39
CA VAL A 26 14.02 -13.09 -29.23
C VAL A 26 15.01 -14.28 -29.19
N ASP A 27 15.13 -15.03 -30.28
CA ASP A 27 16.07 -16.16 -30.44
C ASP A 27 16.02 -17.17 -29.28
N ASN A 28 14.80 -17.52 -28.82
CA ASN A 28 14.55 -18.49 -27.74
C ASN A 28 15.19 -18.16 -26.37
N LYS A 29 15.71 -16.94 -26.16
CA LYS A 29 16.22 -16.49 -24.86
C LYS A 29 15.36 -15.37 -24.30
N ILE A 30 14.60 -15.67 -23.26
CA ILE A 30 13.64 -14.75 -22.66
C ILE A 30 14.04 -14.44 -21.22
N VAL A 31 14.19 -13.16 -20.93
CA VAL A 31 14.20 -12.61 -19.58
C VAL A 31 12.94 -11.76 -19.46
N LEU A 32 11.91 -12.37 -18.86
CA LEU A 32 10.57 -11.84 -18.71
C LEU A 32 10.47 -11.04 -17.40
N GLY A 33 10.19 -9.75 -17.52
CA GLY A 33 9.74 -8.90 -16.42
C GLY A 33 8.22 -9.02 -16.24
N LEU A 34 7.79 -9.33 -15.02
CA LEU A 34 6.38 -9.29 -14.64
C LEU A 34 6.16 -8.30 -13.48
N PRO A 35 5.13 -7.44 -13.53
CA PRO A 35 4.81 -6.46 -12.49
C PRO A 35 4.66 -7.05 -11.08
N LEU A 36 4.81 -6.19 -10.06
CA LEU A 36 4.67 -6.56 -8.65
C LEU A 36 3.20 -6.82 -8.30
N GLY A 37 2.87 -7.90 -7.61
CA GLY A 37 1.48 -8.14 -7.18
C GLY A 37 0.48 -8.25 -8.36
N LEU A 38 -0.55 -7.40 -8.35
CA LEU A 38 -1.57 -7.30 -9.41
C LEU A 38 -1.00 -6.57 -10.64
N GLY A 39 -1.37 -7.01 -11.84
CA GLY A 39 -0.88 -6.42 -13.11
C GLY A 39 -0.05 -7.39 -13.93
N LYS A 40 0.29 -8.57 -13.41
CA LYS A 40 0.95 -9.63 -14.17
C LYS A 40 0.05 -10.14 -15.30
N ALA A 41 0.57 -10.18 -16.53
CA ALA A 41 -0.10 -10.82 -17.65
C ALA A 41 0.05 -12.35 -17.56
N ASN A 42 -0.83 -12.98 -16.79
CA ASN A 42 -0.74 -14.40 -16.47
C ASN A 42 -0.86 -15.28 -17.72
N HIS A 43 -1.62 -14.86 -18.75
CA HIS A 43 -1.76 -15.64 -19.97
C HIS A 43 -0.43 -15.75 -20.69
N PHE A 44 0.29 -14.64 -20.86
CA PHE A 44 1.62 -14.62 -21.46
C PHE A 44 2.63 -15.44 -20.64
N ALA A 45 2.67 -15.22 -19.33
CA ALA A 45 3.58 -15.95 -18.45
C ALA A 45 3.36 -17.47 -18.51
N ASN A 46 2.10 -17.90 -18.55
CA ASN A 46 1.72 -19.31 -18.62
C ASN A 46 2.06 -19.94 -19.96
N ALA A 47 1.78 -19.26 -21.07
CA ALA A 47 2.11 -19.75 -22.40
C ALA A 47 3.63 -19.87 -22.59
N LEU A 48 4.40 -18.85 -22.17
CA LEU A 48 5.87 -18.90 -22.18
C LEU A 48 6.42 -20.05 -21.33
N TYR A 49 5.88 -20.23 -20.12
CA TYR A 49 6.26 -21.33 -19.26
C TYR A 49 5.96 -22.68 -19.90
N ALA A 50 4.76 -22.87 -20.47
CA ALA A 50 4.38 -24.10 -21.15
C ALA A 50 5.29 -24.40 -22.35
N ARG A 51 5.65 -23.38 -23.13
CA ARG A 51 6.55 -23.52 -24.27
C ARG A 51 7.96 -23.93 -23.84
N ALA A 52 8.50 -23.29 -22.79
CA ALA A 52 9.81 -23.64 -22.25
C ALA A 52 9.84 -25.02 -21.57
N VAL A 53 8.73 -25.48 -21.00
CA VAL A 53 8.60 -26.86 -20.49
C VAL A 53 8.62 -27.86 -21.66
N ALA A 54 7.95 -27.55 -22.76
CA ALA A 54 7.86 -28.43 -23.93
C ALA A 54 9.14 -28.46 -24.77
N ASP A 55 9.88 -27.34 -24.85
CA ASP A 55 11.12 -27.19 -25.60
C ASP A 55 12.25 -26.66 -24.71
N PRO A 56 13.17 -27.55 -24.25
CA PRO A 56 14.31 -27.17 -23.43
C PRO A 56 15.34 -26.24 -24.11
N SER A 57 15.24 -26.00 -25.43
CA SER A 57 16.08 -25.02 -26.12
C SER A 57 15.68 -23.58 -25.80
N ILE A 58 14.46 -23.37 -25.27
CA ILE A 58 13.98 -22.08 -24.80
C ILE A 58 14.51 -21.83 -23.39
N SER A 59 15.29 -20.77 -23.21
CA SER A 59 15.75 -20.31 -21.90
C SER A 59 14.80 -19.25 -21.38
N LEU A 60 14.10 -19.53 -20.28
CA LEU A 60 13.13 -18.61 -19.68
C LEU A 60 13.57 -18.20 -18.26
N THR A 61 13.85 -16.92 -18.06
CA THR A 61 13.99 -16.32 -16.73
C THR A 61 12.80 -15.41 -16.46
N ILE A 62 12.05 -15.67 -15.39
CA ILE A 62 10.96 -14.83 -14.91
C ILE A 62 11.50 -14.02 -13.74
N PHE A 63 11.48 -12.69 -13.85
CA PHE A 63 11.88 -11.77 -12.80
C PHE A 63 10.67 -10.97 -12.35
N THR A 64 10.26 -11.11 -11.09
CA THR A 64 9.03 -10.54 -10.58
C THR A 64 9.07 -10.30 -9.07
N ALA A 65 7.94 -9.95 -8.49
CA ALA A 65 7.77 -9.86 -7.06
C ALA A 65 6.30 -10.01 -6.66
N LEU A 66 6.09 -10.40 -5.41
CA LEU A 66 4.78 -10.62 -4.80
C LEU A 66 3.92 -11.47 -5.75
N THR A 67 4.38 -12.68 -6.04
CA THR A 67 3.59 -13.65 -6.80
C THR A 67 2.31 -13.96 -6.03
N LEU A 68 1.17 -13.53 -6.57
CA LEU A 68 -0.13 -13.74 -5.95
C LEU A 68 -0.55 -15.19 -6.16
N GLU A 69 -0.75 -15.90 -5.06
CA GLU A 69 -1.15 -17.30 -5.06
C GLU A 69 -2.49 -17.43 -4.36
N ARG A 70 -3.36 -18.29 -4.87
CA ARG A 70 -4.59 -18.65 -4.13
C ARG A 70 -4.17 -19.21 -2.77
N PRO A 71 -4.75 -18.71 -1.67
CA PRO A 71 -4.50 -19.29 -0.37
C PRO A 71 -4.85 -20.79 -0.37
N HIS A 72 -4.26 -21.56 0.54
CA HIS A 72 -4.65 -22.96 0.75
C HIS A 72 -4.84 -23.22 2.24
N GLY A 73 -5.90 -23.96 2.60
CA GLY A 73 -6.09 -24.42 3.97
C GLY A 73 -5.03 -25.44 4.35
N SER A 74 -4.23 -25.15 5.39
CA SER A 74 -3.18 -26.04 5.90
C SER A 74 -3.68 -27.08 6.91
N SER A 75 -4.78 -26.78 7.63
CA SER A 75 -5.50 -27.70 8.53
C SER A 75 -6.87 -28.06 7.97
N ASP A 76 -7.47 -29.17 8.40
CA ASP A 76 -8.81 -29.58 7.95
C ASP A 76 -9.90 -28.55 8.33
N ILE A 77 -9.80 -27.95 9.52
CA ILE A 77 -10.65 -26.82 9.97
C ILE A 77 -10.48 -25.63 9.03
N SER A 78 -9.25 -25.22 8.75
CA SER A 78 -8.95 -24.12 7.82
C SER A 78 -9.44 -24.45 6.42
N ARG A 79 -9.29 -25.68 5.94
CA ARG A 79 -9.70 -26.09 4.59
C ARG A 79 -11.22 -26.03 4.43
N ARG A 80 -11.99 -26.51 5.42
CA ARG A 80 -13.47 -26.48 5.36
C ARG A 80 -14.02 -25.06 5.34
N PHE A 81 -13.39 -24.14 6.05
CA PHE A 81 -13.78 -22.74 6.05
C PHE A 81 -13.30 -22.00 4.81
N ILE A 82 -11.99 -22.09 4.55
CA ILE A 82 -11.32 -21.25 3.56
C ILE A 82 -11.65 -21.77 2.15
N GLN A 83 -11.73 -23.08 1.89
CA GLN A 83 -11.85 -23.60 0.51
C GLN A 83 -13.12 -23.15 -0.22
N PRO A 84 -14.36 -23.23 0.35
CA PRO A 84 -15.55 -22.76 -0.37
C PRO A 84 -15.51 -21.26 -0.66
N LEU A 85 -14.96 -20.47 0.26
CA LEU A 85 -14.74 -19.05 0.11
C LEU A 85 -13.72 -18.76 -1.00
N LEU A 86 -12.60 -19.47 -1.01
CA LEU A 86 -11.59 -19.36 -2.06
C LEU A 86 -12.12 -19.79 -3.42
N ASP A 87 -12.88 -20.87 -3.47
CA ASP A 87 -13.49 -21.35 -4.71
C ASP A 87 -14.42 -20.26 -5.27
N SER A 88 -15.19 -19.58 -4.42
CA SER A 88 -16.00 -18.43 -4.83
C SER A 88 -15.15 -17.25 -5.32
N LEU A 89 -14.20 -16.78 -4.50
CA LEU A 89 -13.40 -15.58 -4.79
C LEU A 89 -12.44 -15.74 -5.98
N TYR A 90 -11.89 -16.94 -6.19
CA TYR A 90 -10.83 -17.19 -7.17
C TYR A 90 -11.26 -18.14 -8.31
N SER A 91 -12.54 -18.51 -8.41
CA SER A 91 -13.05 -19.48 -9.41
C SER A 91 -12.62 -19.16 -10.85
N GLN A 92 -12.59 -17.87 -11.19
CA GLN A 92 -12.32 -17.39 -12.55
C GLN A 92 -10.92 -16.80 -12.72
N TYR A 93 -10.13 -16.70 -11.65
CA TYR A 93 -8.77 -16.17 -11.72
C TYR A 93 -7.84 -17.16 -12.42
N GLN A 94 -6.94 -16.71 -13.28
CA GLN A 94 -5.95 -17.61 -13.88
C GLN A 94 -4.68 -17.62 -13.03
N ASP A 95 -4.32 -18.78 -12.46
CA ASP A 95 -3.08 -18.91 -11.69
C ASP A 95 -1.83 -18.92 -12.58
N LEU A 96 -0.68 -18.59 -12.00
CA LEU A 96 0.61 -18.74 -12.67
C LEU A 96 1.07 -20.21 -12.66
N ALA A 97 1.20 -20.80 -13.84
CA ALA A 97 1.47 -22.22 -14.07
C ALA A 97 2.82 -22.70 -13.52
N TYR A 98 3.79 -21.80 -13.34
CA TYR A 98 5.09 -22.15 -12.74
C TYR A 98 5.02 -22.32 -11.22
N VAL A 99 4.00 -21.77 -10.54
CA VAL A 99 3.90 -21.77 -9.07
C VAL A 99 3.86 -23.18 -8.48
N PRO A 100 3.01 -24.11 -8.98
CA PRO A 100 2.99 -25.49 -8.47
C PRO A 100 4.33 -26.21 -8.65
N ALA A 101 5.02 -25.98 -9.78
CA ALA A 101 6.33 -26.57 -10.04
C ALA A 101 7.40 -26.01 -9.10
N ARG A 102 7.41 -24.69 -8.87
CA ARG A 102 8.28 -24.02 -7.90
C ARG A 102 8.07 -24.56 -6.48
N ARG A 103 6.82 -24.70 -6.04
CA ARG A 103 6.49 -25.25 -4.71
C ARG A 103 7.02 -26.66 -4.50
N LYS A 104 7.00 -27.48 -5.55
CA LYS A 104 7.49 -28.85 -5.51
C LYS A 104 8.99 -28.98 -5.78
N GLY A 105 9.70 -27.90 -6.10
CA GLY A 105 11.10 -27.95 -6.53
C GLY A 105 11.30 -28.66 -7.87
N HIS A 106 10.29 -28.62 -8.75
CA HIS A 106 10.26 -29.32 -10.04
C HIS A 106 10.33 -28.35 -11.24
N LEU A 107 10.88 -27.15 -11.07
CA LEU A 107 11.12 -26.26 -12.21
C LEU A 107 12.17 -26.89 -13.15
N PRO A 108 11.92 -26.93 -14.47
CA PRO A 108 12.92 -27.38 -15.44
C PRO A 108 14.21 -26.56 -15.38
N GLY A 109 15.34 -27.17 -15.74
CA GLY A 109 16.66 -26.51 -15.64
C GLY A 109 16.85 -25.31 -16.59
N ASN A 110 16.04 -25.18 -17.63
CA ASN A 110 15.98 -24.04 -18.55
C ASN A 110 15.03 -22.94 -18.09
N ILE A 111 14.36 -23.10 -16.95
CA ILE A 111 13.41 -22.13 -16.39
C ILE A 111 13.89 -21.65 -15.02
N GLN A 112 14.04 -20.34 -14.89
CA GLN A 112 14.39 -19.67 -13.65
C GLN A 112 13.30 -18.72 -13.20
N VAL A 113 12.95 -18.71 -11.92
CA VAL A 113 12.03 -17.72 -11.32
C VAL A 113 12.76 -16.99 -10.22
N ILE A 114 12.92 -15.67 -10.36
CA ILE A 114 13.62 -14.78 -9.44
C ILE A 114 12.61 -13.79 -8.86
N GLU A 115 12.59 -13.67 -7.53
CA GLU A 115 11.77 -12.67 -6.85
C GLU A 115 12.59 -11.67 -6.04
N PHE A 116 12.20 -10.39 -6.07
CA PHE A 116 12.82 -9.35 -5.24
C PHE A 116 11.97 -8.90 -4.05
N PHE A 117 10.75 -9.43 -3.94
CA PHE A 117 9.89 -9.30 -2.77
C PHE A 117 8.93 -10.49 -2.74
N MET A 118 8.87 -11.24 -1.64
CA MET A 118 7.99 -12.40 -1.49
C MET A 118 6.73 -12.04 -0.70
N GLU A 119 5.64 -12.79 -0.91
CA GLU A 119 4.49 -12.73 -0.02
C GLU A 119 4.93 -13.12 1.42
N PRO A 120 4.65 -12.28 2.43
CA PRO A 120 5.17 -12.47 3.79
C PRO A 120 4.91 -13.86 4.37
N GLY A 121 6.00 -14.60 4.60
CA GLY A 121 6.01 -15.89 5.28
C GLY A 121 5.56 -17.09 4.44
N SER A 122 5.03 -16.90 3.23
CA SER A 122 4.43 -18.00 2.46
C SER A 122 5.47 -18.94 1.84
N LEU A 123 6.70 -18.44 1.62
CA LEU A 123 7.80 -19.17 0.97
C LEU A 123 8.97 -19.54 1.91
N LEU A 124 8.77 -19.47 3.23
CA LEU A 124 9.81 -19.83 4.22
C LEU A 124 10.32 -21.27 4.07
N GLY A 125 9.42 -22.21 3.74
CA GLY A 125 9.78 -23.62 3.52
C GLY A 125 10.24 -23.96 2.10
N ASN A 126 10.28 -22.98 1.18
CA ASN A 126 10.60 -23.23 -0.22
C ASN A 126 12.08 -22.94 -0.51
N HIS A 127 12.91 -23.99 -0.56
CA HIS A 127 14.35 -23.84 -0.79
C HIS A 127 14.68 -23.14 -2.10
N TYR A 128 13.93 -23.41 -3.18
CA TYR A 128 14.19 -22.79 -4.48
C TYR A 128 13.98 -21.28 -4.42
N ALA A 129 12.86 -20.83 -3.86
CA ALA A 129 12.55 -19.41 -3.71
C ALA A 129 13.59 -18.69 -2.86
N GLN A 130 14.00 -19.29 -1.74
CA GLN A 130 15.05 -18.74 -0.85
C GLN A 130 16.41 -18.61 -1.56
N GLN A 131 16.73 -19.50 -2.50
CA GLN A 131 17.95 -19.43 -3.31
C GLN A 131 17.87 -18.40 -4.44
N HIS A 132 16.66 -18.08 -4.90
CA HIS A 132 16.38 -17.21 -6.05
C HIS A 132 15.73 -15.89 -5.64
N TYR A 133 16.13 -15.37 -4.48
CA TYR A 133 15.74 -14.06 -3.98
C TYR A 133 16.78 -12.99 -4.30
N VAL A 134 16.35 -11.80 -4.70
CA VAL A 134 17.21 -10.63 -4.87
C VAL A 134 16.84 -9.57 -3.84
N SER A 135 17.77 -9.23 -2.95
CA SER A 135 17.58 -8.10 -2.02
C SER A 135 17.91 -6.79 -2.72
N ALA A 136 16.89 -6.02 -3.08
CA ALA A 136 17.03 -4.71 -3.72
C ALA A 136 15.92 -3.76 -3.30
N ASN A 137 16.24 -2.47 -3.18
CA ASN A 137 15.20 -1.44 -3.05
C ASN A 137 14.44 -1.33 -4.38
N TYR A 138 13.13 -1.06 -4.35
CA TYR A 138 12.34 -0.97 -5.59
C TYR A 138 12.88 0.05 -6.59
N THR A 139 13.44 1.16 -6.11
CA THR A 139 14.06 2.19 -6.95
C THR A 139 15.28 1.69 -7.76
N GLN A 140 15.87 0.55 -7.39
CA GLN A 140 17.04 -0.06 -8.05
C GLN A 140 16.66 -1.22 -8.98
N VAL A 141 15.45 -1.78 -8.83
CA VAL A 141 14.99 -2.95 -9.60
C VAL A 141 15.00 -2.72 -11.12
N PRO A 142 14.58 -1.56 -11.66
CA PRO A 142 14.62 -1.34 -13.11
C PRO A 142 16.04 -1.45 -13.69
N GLU A 143 17.05 -0.94 -12.97
CA GLU A 143 18.44 -1.05 -13.41
C GLU A 143 18.97 -2.50 -13.34
N GLU A 144 18.59 -3.24 -12.29
CA GLU A 144 18.92 -4.66 -12.15
C GLU A 144 18.32 -5.51 -13.28
N LEU A 145 17.06 -5.23 -13.67
CA LEU A 145 16.39 -5.87 -14.80
C LEU A 145 17.13 -5.63 -16.12
N ILE A 146 17.52 -4.37 -16.39
CA ILE A 146 18.32 -4.03 -17.58
C ILE A 146 19.67 -4.74 -17.56
N ASN A 147 20.36 -4.76 -16.42
CA ASN A 147 21.67 -5.41 -16.30
C ASN A 147 21.59 -6.94 -16.46
N ARG A 148 20.44 -7.54 -16.15
CA ARG A 148 20.15 -8.96 -16.41
C ARG A 148 19.73 -9.24 -17.86
N GLY A 149 19.56 -8.20 -18.66
CA GLY A 149 19.16 -8.31 -20.06
C GLY A 149 17.68 -8.68 -20.22
N VAL A 150 16.81 -8.10 -19.39
CA VAL A 150 15.35 -8.13 -19.63
C VAL A 150 15.09 -7.77 -21.09
N ASN A 151 14.28 -8.57 -21.78
CA ASN A 151 13.96 -8.33 -23.19
C ASN A 151 12.46 -8.49 -23.48
N VAL A 152 11.67 -8.87 -22.48
CA VAL A 152 10.22 -8.95 -22.56
C VAL A 152 9.60 -8.42 -21.27
N ILE A 153 8.60 -7.54 -21.37
CA ILE A 153 7.71 -7.16 -20.27
C ILE A 153 6.30 -7.62 -20.64
N ALA A 154 5.62 -8.31 -19.72
CA ALA A 154 4.23 -8.69 -19.93
C ALA A 154 3.34 -8.18 -18.80
N GLN A 155 2.40 -7.31 -19.12
CA GLN A 155 1.59 -6.59 -18.16
C GLN A 155 0.12 -6.49 -18.58
N MET A 156 -0.79 -6.63 -17.62
CA MET A 156 -2.20 -6.30 -17.81
C MET A 156 -2.38 -4.79 -17.92
N VAL A 157 -3.23 -4.36 -18.86
CA VAL A 157 -3.50 -2.94 -19.13
C VAL A 157 -5.00 -2.68 -19.29
N ALA A 158 -5.45 -1.52 -18.84
CA ALA A 158 -6.83 -1.07 -19.00
C ALA A 158 -6.98 -0.34 -20.35
N PRO A 159 -7.94 -0.70 -21.21
CA PRO A 159 -8.18 0.02 -22.46
C PRO A 159 -8.90 1.36 -22.23
N SER A 160 -8.58 2.38 -23.04
CA SER A 160 -9.40 3.59 -23.14
C SER A 160 -10.78 3.27 -23.75
N GLU A 161 -11.74 4.18 -23.61
CA GLU A 161 -13.07 4.03 -24.25
C GLU A 161 -12.97 3.95 -25.79
N HIS A 162 -11.95 4.58 -26.38
CA HIS A 162 -11.72 4.59 -27.83
C HIS A 162 -10.77 3.48 -28.30
N GLY A 163 -10.05 2.80 -27.39
CA GLY A 163 -9.11 1.73 -27.71
C GLY A 163 -7.80 2.18 -28.36
N ASP A 164 -7.55 3.49 -28.36
CA ASP A 164 -6.35 4.17 -28.89
C ASP A 164 -5.22 4.28 -27.86
N LYS A 165 -5.54 4.15 -26.58
CA LYS A 165 -4.60 4.23 -25.46
C LYS A 165 -4.85 3.13 -24.44
N TYR A 166 -3.81 2.83 -23.67
CA TYR A 166 -3.85 1.85 -22.60
C TYR A 166 -3.23 2.40 -21.33
N SER A 167 -3.90 2.20 -20.21
CA SER A 167 -3.40 2.55 -18.89
C SER A 167 -2.72 1.34 -18.24
N LEU A 168 -1.50 1.53 -17.74
CA LEU A 168 -0.81 0.56 -16.88
C LEU A 168 -1.53 0.35 -15.53
N SER A 169 -2.51 1.20 -15.22
CA SER A 169 -3.48 1.07 -14.14
C SER A 169 -2.86 0.73 -12.78
N CYS A 170 -2.94 -0.54 -12.37
CA CYS A 170 -2.49 -1.01 -11.08
C CYS A 170 -0.99 -1.04 -10.86
N ASN A 171 -0.16 -0.96 -11.92
CA ASN A 171 1.27 -1.20 -11.80
C ASN A 171 2.14 -0.41 -12.81
N PRO A 172 2.10 0.93 -12.83
CA PRO A 172 3.09 1.72 -13.60
C PRO A 172 4.48 1.79 -12.95
N ASP A 173 4.59 1.37 -11.69
CA ASP A 173 5.73 1.54 -10.79
C ASP A 173 7.12 1.31 -11.41
N LEU A 174 7.40 0.11 -11.91
CA LEU A 174 8.69 -0.34 -12.43
C LEU A 174 8.70 -0.34 -13.95
N THR A 175 7.55 -0.51 -14.60
CA THR A 175 7.44 -0.53 -16.06
C THR A 175 7.83 0.81 -16.67
N LEU A 176 7.32 1.94 -16.17
CA LEU A 176 7.67 3.26 -16.68
C LEU A 176 9.19 3.58 -16.59
N PRO A 177 9.87 3.44 -15.44
CA PRO A 177 11.31 3.70 -15.38
C PRO A 177 12.11 2.68 -16.18
N LEU A 178 11.64 1.43 -16.31
CA LEU A 178 12.30 0.42 -17.11
C LEU A 178 12.26 0.76 -18.60
N LEU A 179 11.10 1.15 -19.15
CA LEU A 179 10.96 1.61 -20.54
C LEU A 179 11.89 2.80 -20.82
N LYS A 180 11.97 3.75 -19.88
CA LYS A 180 12.86 4.91 -19.98
C LYS A 180 14.34 4.50 -20.01
N LEU A 181 14.76 3.57 -19.16
CA LEU A 181 16.15 3.08 -19.14
C LEU A 181 16.49 2.26 -20.39
N ALA A 182 15.56 1.44 -20.87
CA ALA A 182 15.70 0.67 -22.10
C ALA A 182 15.92 1.58 -23.31
N ALA A 183 15.12 2.63 -23.46
CA ALA A 183 15.27 3.62 -24.54
C ALA A 183 16.60 4.39 -24.51
N GLN A 184 17.28 4.44 -23.37
CA GLN A 184 18.59 5.08 -23.22
C GLN A 184 19.77 4.14 -23.51
N ARG A 185 19.52 2.82 -23.60
CA ARG A 185 20.55 1.81 -23.85
C ARG A 185 20.61 1.52 -25.35
N GLU A 186 21.75 1.82 -25.97
CA GLU A 186 21.98 1.47 -27.38
C GLU A 186 21.81 -0.04 -27.61
N ASN A 187 21.07 -0.41 -28.66
CA ASN A 187 20.83 -1.79 -29.09
C ASN A 187 20.19 -2.71 -28.03
N HIS A 188 19.45 -2.16 -27.06
CA HIS A 188 18.69 -2.98 -26.14
C HIS A 188 17.31 -3.32 -26.71
N LEU A 189 17.11 -4.58 -27.10
CA LEU A 189 15.84 -5.08 -27.59
C LEU A 189 14.90 -5.37 -26.41
N LEU A 190 13.73 -4.71 -26.40
CA LEU A 190 12.72 -4.88 -25.37
C LEU A 190 11.34 -4.93 -26.00
N TYR A 191 10.61 -6.03 -25.78
CA TYR A 191 9.22 -6.19 -26.21
C TYR A 191 8.27 -5.89 -25.06
N LEU A 192 7.31 -4.98 -25.28
CA LEU A 192 6.23 -4.68 -24.35
C LEU A 192 4.93 -5.37 -24.78
N LEU A 193 4.48 -6.32 -23.96
CA LEU A 193 3.28 -7.12 -24.19
C LEU A 193 2.15 -6.65 -23.26
N GLY A 194 1.01 -6.26 -23.84
CA GLY A 194 -0.18 -5.84 -23.10
C GLY A 194 -1.29 -6.91 -23.10
N GLU A 195 -1.70 -7.38 -21.93
CA GLU A 195 -2.91 -8.17 -21.74
C GLU A 195 -4.08 -7.22 -21.44
N VAL A 196 -4.98 -7.02 -22.41
CA VAL A 196 -6.01 -5.98 -22.31
C VAL A 196 -7.16 -6.46 -21.42
N ASN A 197 -7.22 -5.92 -20.19
CA ASN A 197 -8.19 -6.30 -19.18
C ASN A 197 -9.12 -5.11 -18.80
N PRO A 198 -10.37 -5.11 -19.29
CA PRO A 198 -11.36 -4.07 -18.98
C PRO A 198 -11.79 -3.99 -17.51
N GLN A 199 -11.50 -5.01 -16.68
CA GLN A 199 -11.78 -4.98 -15.24
C GLN A 199 -10.79 -4.11 -14.47
N LEU A 200 -9.65 -3.73 -15.07
CA LEU A 200 -8.75 -2.75 -14.47
C LEU A 200 -9.33 -1.34 -14.55
N PRO A 201 -9.37 -0.56 -13.44
CA PRO A 201 -9.68 0.86 -13.49
C PRO A 201 -8.74 1.61 -14.46
N TYR A 202 -9.31 2.43 -15.34
CA TYR A 202 -8.51 3.25 -16.26
C TYR A 202 -8.08 4.56 -15.59
N PHE A 203 -6.77 4.78 -15.46
CA PHE A 203 -6.19 6.04 -14.98
C PHE A 203 -5.46 6.78 -16.10
N THR A 204 -5.81 8.05 -16.26
CA THR A 204 -5.12 9.02 -17.12
C THR A 204 -3.81 9.48 -16.49
N GLY A 205 -3.00 10.25 -17.21
CA GLY A 205 -1.78 10.86 -16.64
C GLY A 205 -0.56 9.97 -16.80
N SER A 206 0.22 9.78 -15.75
CA SER A 206 1.52 9.08 -15.83
C SER A 206 1.41 7.63 -16.28
N SER A 207 0.30 6.96 -15.97
CA SER A 207 0.07 5.55 -16.34
C SER A 207 -0.44 5.32 -17.76
N GLU A 208 -0.79 6.38 -18.50
CA GLU A 208 -1.36 6.28 -19.84
C GLU A 208 -0.27 6.18 -20.91
N LEU A 209 -0.36 5.16 -21.76
CA LEU A 209 0.53 4.92 -22.89
C LEU A 209 -0.26 4.90 -24.20
N GLU A 210 0.36 5.41 -25.26
CA GLU A 210 -0.18 5.32 -26.62
C GLU A 210 -0.13 3.85 -27.11
N ALA A 211 -1.07 3.45 -27.97
CA ALA A 211 -1.15 2.07 -28.45
C ALA A 211 0.13 1.58 -29.15
N ASP A 212 0.84 2.47 -29.85
CA ASP A 212 2.10 2.19 -30.57
C ASP A 212 3.31 1.98 -29.64
N THR A 213 3.16 2.24 -28.35
CA THR A 213 4.19 1.91 -27.34
C THR A 213 4.27 0.40 -27.09
N PHE A 214 3.20 -0.35 -27.41
CA PHE A 214 3.15 -1.80 -27.24
C PHE A 214 3.58 -2.51 -28.53
N ASP A 215 4.37 -3.57 -28.39
CA ASP A 215 4.67 -4.42 -29.54
C ASP A 215 3.48 -5.33 -29.82
N PHE A 216 3.00 -6.05 -28.80
CA PHE A 216 1.89 -6.99 -28.91
C PHE A 216 0.77 -6.70 -27.90
N LEU A 217 -0.48 -6.82 -28.36
CA LEU A 217 -1.67 -6.72 -27.51
C LEU A 217 -2.50 -8.00 -27.60
N LEU A 218 -2.82 -8.60 -26.45
CA LEU A 218 -3.72 -9.74 -26.35
C LEU A 218 -5.12 -9.25 -25.92
N LYS A 219 -6.14 -9.58 -26.71
CA LYS A 219 -7.53 -9.14 -26.53
C LYS A 219 -8.48 -10.34 -26.62
N GLY A 220 -9.53 -10.40 -25.80
CA GLY A 220 -10.47 -11.53 -25.79
C GLY A 220 -11.46 -11.49 -24.64
N GLU A 221 -12.52 -12.30 -24.74
CA GLU A 221 -13.59 -12.35 -23.73
C GLU A 221 -13.14 -12.91 -22.37
N THR A 222 -12.05 -13.68 -22.34
CA THR A 222 -11.46 -14.25 -21.12
C THR A 222 -10.97 -13.19 -20.14
N PHE A 223 -10.77 -11.95 -20.59
CA PHE A 223 -10.34 -10.83 -19.74
C PHE A 223 -11.48 -10.12 -19.01
N ASN A 224 -12.72 -10.60 -19.14
CA ASN A 224 -13.85 -10.13 -18.33
C ASN A 224 -13.91 -10.78 -16.94
N ALA A 225 -13.01 -11.71 -16.62
CA ALA A 225 -12.93 -12.34 -15.31
C ALA A 225 -12.49 -11.35 -14.22
N PRO A 226 -12.97 -11.50 -12.97
CA PRO A 226 -12.53 -10.69 -11.84
C PRO A 226 -11.01 -10.68 -11.64
N LEU A 227 -10.51 -9.56 -11.13
CA LEU A 227 -9.10 -9.40 -10.75
C LEU A 227 -8.80 -10.23 -9.51
N PHE A 228 -7.52 -10.42 -9.17
CA PHE A 228 -7.15 -11.10 -7.92
C PHE A 228 -7.53 -10.23 -6.71
N PRO A 229 -8.50 -10.64 -5.86
CA PRO A 229 -8.80 -9.90 -4.65
C PRO A 229 -7.82 -10.28 -3.55
N VAL A 230 -7.43 -9.30 -2.73
CA VAL A 230 -6.78 -9.55 -1.43
C VAL A 230 -7.79 -9.20 -0.34
N PRO A 231 -8.41 -10.20 0.30
CA PRO A 231 -9.42 -9.95 1.30
C PRO A 231 -8.88 -9.14 2.49
N ALA A 232 -9.71 -8.24 3.00
CA ALA A 232 -9.39 -7.46 4.19
C ALA A 232 -9.12 -8.37 5.40
N LEU A 233 -8.18 -7.95 6.25
CA LEU A 233 -7.87 -8.63 7.51
C LEU A 233 -8.60 -7.95 8.67
N PRO A 234 -9.07 -8.70 9.67
CA PRO A 234 -9.74 -8.11 10.82
C PRO A 234 -8.77 -7.25 11.64
N VAL A 235 -9.24 -6.09 12.09
CA VAL A 235 -8.49 -5.15 12.92
C VAL A 235 -8.68 -5.49 14.40
N THR A 236 -7.58 -5.62 15.14
CA THR A 236 -7.60 -5.87 16.59
C THR A 236 -7.38 -4.59 17.38
N TYR A 237 -7.49 -4.68 18.71
CA TYR A 237 -7.16 -3.54 19.58
C TYR A 237 -5.70 -3.11 19.47
N THR A 238 -4.79 -4.03 19.14
CA THR A 238 -3.37 -3.71 18.91
C THR A 238 -3.21 -2.76 17.72
N GLU A 239 -3.82 -3.08 16.57
CA GLU A 239 -3.79 -2.19 15.39
C GLU A 239 -4.50 -0.86 15.67
N TYR A 240 -5.60 -0.86 16.44
CA TYR A 240 -6.25 0.39 16.82
C TYR A 240 -5.38 1.26 17.73
N GLY A 241 -4.71 0.69 18.75
CA GLY A 241 -3.78 1.42 19.61
C GLY A 241 -2.64 2.06 18.80
N LEU A 242 -2.02 1.27 17.91
CA LEU A 242 -1.03 1.76 16.94
C LEU A 242 -1.60 2.91 16.10
N ALA A 243 -2.79 2.73 15.51
CA ALA A 243 -3.43 3.70 14.64
C ALA A 243 -3.77 5.02 15.35
N PHE A 244 -4.24 5.00 16.60
CA PHE A 244 -4.46 6.21 17.39
C PHE A 244 -3.17 6.99 17.63
N HIS A 245 -2.10 6.31 18.03
CA HIS A 245 -0.80 6.96 18.20
C HIS A 245 -0.28 7.54 16.87
N ILE A 246 -0.39 6.80 15.77
CA ILE A 246 0.06 7.26 14.44
C ILE A 246 -0.79 8.45 13.95
N ALA A 247 -2.12 8.37 14.04
CA ALA A 247 -3.02 9.44 13.65
C ALA A 247 -2.81 10.74 14.45
N SER A 248 -2.32 10.63 15.68
CA SER A 248 -1.90 11.77 16.51
C SER A 248 -0.63 12.47 16.01
N LEU A 249 0.13 11.85 15.11
CA LEU A 249 1.34 12.41 14.52
C LEU A 249 1.09 13.08 13.17
N VAL A 250 -0.05 12.81 12.52
CA VAL A 250 -0.38 13.30 11.17
C VAL A 250 -0.84 14.75 11.21
N GLU A 251 -0.08 15.65 10.59
CA GLU A 251 -0.41 17.08 10.55
C GLU A 251 -1.41 17.41 9.43
N ASP A 252 -2.29 18.38 9.67
CA ASP A 252 -3.16 18.93 8.61
C ASP A 252 -2.31 19.67 7.56
N GLY A 253 -2.72 19.59 6.29
CA GLY A 253 -1.88 20.06 5.17
C GLY A 253 -0.68 19.15 4.87
N GLY A 254 -0.54 18.02 5.59
CA GLY A 254 0.57 17.09 5.43
C GLY A 254 0.43 16.11 4.26
N THR A 255 1.46 15.29 4.09
CA THR A 255 1.49 14.19 3.13
C THR A 255 1.50 12.85 3.85
N LEU A 256 0.69 11.90 3.38
CA LEU A 256 0.54 10.59 3.99
C LEU A 256 1.02 9.47 3.05
N GLN A 257 1.83 8.58 3.61
CA GLN A 257 2.15 7.28 3.05
C GLN A 257 1.89 6.23 4.13
N VAL A 258 1.10 5.21 3.79
CA VAL A 258 0.84 4.05 4.63
C VAL A 258 0.81 2.80 3.75
N GLY A 259 1.14 1.64 4.32
CA GLY A 259 0.97 0.35 3.64
C GLY A 259 -0.47 -0.16 3.70
N ILE A 260 -0.66 -1.42 3.30
CA ILE A 260 -1.94 -2.15 3.38
C ILE A 260 -2.05 -3.06 4.60
N GLY A 261 -3.18 -3.77 4.69
CA GLY A 261 -3.50 -4.73 5.73
C GLY A 261 -4.14 -4.06 6.94
N ALA A 262 -4.39 -4.85 7.98
CA ALA A 262 -5.17 -4.42 9.15
C ALA A 262 -4.67 -3.11 9.78
N LEU A 263 -3.35 -2.87 9.83
CA LEU A 263 -2.80 -1.63 10.35
C LEU A 263 -3.08 -0.43 9.43
N GLY A 264 -2.91 -0.57 8.11
CA GLY A 264 -3.21 0.50 7.15
C GLY A 264 -4.70 0.88 7.19
N ASP A 265 -5.57 -0.12 7.29
CA ASP A 265 -7.01 0.04 7.41
C ASP A 265 -7.38 0.75 8.72
N ALA A 266 -6.76 0.35 9.83
CA ALA A 266 -6.94 0.99 11.13
C ALA A 266 -6.49 2.46 11.13
N ILE A 267 -5.34 2.77 10.52
CA ILE A 267 -4.84 4.16 10.42
C ILE A 267 -5.82 5.03 9.62
N CYS A 268 -6.27 4.56 8.45
CA CYS A 268 -7.22 5.30 7.64
C CYS A 268 -8.55 5.49 8.37
N HIS A 269 -9.04 4.46 9.04
CA HIS A 269 -10.24 4.54 9.87
C HIS A 269 -10.10 5.57 10.99
N VAL A 270 -9.00 5.54 11.74
CA VAL A 270 -8.81 6.44 12.88
C VAL A 270 -8.56 7.88 12.43
N LEU A 271 -7.94 8.11 11.27
CA LEU A 271 -7.85 9.46 10.67
C LEU A 271 -9.22 9.99 10.25
N ARG A 272 -10.09 9.15 9.69
CA ARG A 272 -11.50 9.46 9.45
C ARG A 272 -12.22 9.76 10.76
N LEU A 273 -11.98 8.97 11.81
CA LEU A 273 -12.59 9.14 13.14
C LEU A 273 -12.17 10.48 13.75
N ARG A 274 -10.89 10.83 13.67
CA ARG A 274 -10.37 12.13 14.09
C ARG A 274 -11.08 13.29 13.38
N HIS A 275 -11.43 13.11 12.11
CA HIS A 275 -12.10 14.15 11.33
C HIS A 275 -13.60 14.26 11.64
N LYS A 276 -14.31 13.13 11.69
CA LYS A 276 -15.78 13.07 11.84
C LYS A 276 -16.24 13.04 13.30
N GLU A 277 -15.60 12.23 14.14
CA GLU A 277 -15.92 12.01 15.55
C GLU A 277 -14.79 12.51 16.46
N ASN A 278 -14.39 13.78 16.26
CA ASN A 278 -13.20 14.37 16.86
C ASN A 278 -13.16 14.27 18.39
N GLY A 279 -14.31 14.43 19.06
CA GLY A 279 -14.41 14.34 20.52
C GLY A 279 -14.05 12.95 21.05
N LEU A 280 -14.47 11.89 20.36
CA LEU A 280 -14.10 10.53 20.70
C LEU A 280 -12.60 10.31 20.49
N PHE A 281 -12.07 10.73 19.34
CA PHE A 281 -10.64 10.64 19.07
C PHE A 281 -9.81 11.32 20.17
N CYS A 282 -10.14 12.56 20.54
CA CYS A 282 -9.44 13.31 21.58
C CYS A 282 -9.49 12.63 22.95
N ARG A 283 -10.64 12.03 23.30
CA ARG A 283 -10.78 11.27 24.55
C ARG A 283 -9.85 10.06 24.55
N VAL A 284 -9.94 9.23 23.52
CA VAL A 284 -9.19 7.96 23.42
C VAL A 284 -7.67 8.21 23.37
N ILE A 285 -7.21 9.15 22.54
CA ILE A 285 -5.77 9.47 22.50
C ILE A 285 -5.29 10.09 23.80
N GLY A 286 -6.14 10.86 24.49
CA GLY A 286 -5.86 11.36 25.84
C GLY A 286 -5.68 10.21 26.82
N ASP A 287 -6.57 9.22 26.82
CA ASP A 287 -6.49 8.03 27.66
C ASP A 287 -5.22 7.19 27.36
N LEU A 288 -4.85 7.04 26.09
CA LEU A 288 -3.65 6.32 25.66
C LEU A 288 -2.34 7.04 26.05
N ILE A 289 -2.32 8.38 26.09
CA ILE A 289 -1.10 9.16 26.35
C ILE A 289 -0.89 9.50 27.83
N LYS A 290 -1.94 9.49 28.67
CA LYS A 290 -2.05 10.05 30.05
C LYS A 290 -0.91 9.80 31.06
N SER A 291 0.10 9.01 30.72
CA SER A 291 1.36 8.87 31.43
C SER A 291 2.26 10.12 31.25
N GLU A 292 2.44 10.92 32.32
CA GLU A 292 3.38 12.06 32.34
C GLU A 292 4.78 11.69 31.80
N SER A 293 5.20 10.46 32.03
CA SER A 293 6.49 9.95 31.57
C SER A 293 6.57 9.70 30.05
N LEU A 294 5.46 9.43 29.35
CA LEU A 294 5.46 9.32 27.89
C LEU A 294 5.65 10.68 27.22
N HIS A 295 5.21 11.76 27.84
CA HIS A 295 5.36 13.11 27.30
C HIS A 295 6.83 13.49 27.09
N SER A 296 7.72 13.13 28.01
CA SER A 296 9.17 13.42 27.89
C SER A 296 9.82 12.73 26.69
N PHE A 297 9.38 11.51 26.33
CA PHE A 297 9.91 10.79 25.17
C PHE A 297 9.22 11.17 23.86
N ARG A 298 8.23 12.08 23.93
CA ARG A 298 7.52 12.66 22.79
C ARG A 298 7.91 14.12 22.51
N GLU A 299 8.89 14.69 23.21
CA GLU A 299 9.23 16.13 23.16
C GLU A 299 9.52 16.71 21.75
N GLY A 300 9.76 15.88 20.72
CA GLY A 300 9.90 16.31 19.32
C GLY A 300 8.75 15.87 18.38
N LEU A 301 7.71 15.23 18.91
CA LEU A 301 6.56 14.74 18.15
C LEU A 301 5.34 15.64 18.33
N PRO A 302 4.61 15.96 17.26
CA PRO A 302 3.38 16.71 17.39
C PRO A 302 2.29 15.86 18.06
N LEU A 303 1.34 16.53 18.72
CA LEU A 303 0.11 15.93 19.22
C LEU A 303 -1.07 16.55 18.46
N CYS A 304 -1.31 16.05 17.26
CA CYS A 304 -2.35 16.52 16.35
C CYS A 304 -3.70 15.90 16.73
N THR A 305 -4.58 16.71 17.30
CA THR A 305 -5.92 16.27 17.72
C THR A 305 -7.06 16.88 16.91
N ALA A 306 -6.86 18.04 16.27
CA ALA A 306 -7.91 18.72 15.52
C ALA A 306 -8.30 18.01 14.21
N SER A 307 -9.54 18.17 13.76
CA SER A 307 -9.98 17.74 12.42
C SER A 307 -9.18 18.45 11.31
N PHE A 308 -9.05 17.78 10.16
CA PHE A 308 -8.40 18.34 8.96
C PHE A 308 -9.21 19.48 8.34
N LYS A 309 -8.54 20.59 8.02
CA LYS A 309 -9.11 21.75 7.32
C LYS A 309 -8.57 21.86 5.90
N GLN A 310 -7.24 21.79 5.76
CA GLN A 310 -6.61 21.75 4.44
C GLN A 310 -6.70 20.35 3.82
N GLY A 311 -6.68 19.31 4.67
CA GLY A 311 -6.64 17.94 4.23
C GLY A 311 -5.23 17.41 4.02
N LEU A 312 -5.15 16.15 3.63
CA LEU A 312 -3.93 15.42 3.34
C LEU A 312 -3.77 15.22 1.83
N TYR A 313 -2.52 15.18 1.39
CA TYR A 313 -2.12 14.71 0.08
C TYR A 313 -1.58 13.27 0.21
N GLY A 314 -2.09 12.33 -0.58
CA GLY A 314 -1.60 10.95 -0.62
C GLY A 314 -0.40 10.81 -1.55
N ALA A 315 0.72 10.32 -1.05
CA ALA A 315 1.87 9.96 -1.88
C ALA A 315 2.43 8.63 -1.40
N SER A 316 1.96 7.53 -1.97
CA SER A 316 2.26 6.19 -1.47
C SER A 316 2.85 5.30 -2.55
N GLU A 317 3.83 4.48 -2.16
CA GLU A 317 4.29 3.36 -3.00
C GLU A 317 3.10 2.47 -3.38
N MET A 318 2.33 2.08 -2.37
CA MET A 318 1.19 1.21 -2.48
C MET A 318 -0.05 1.96 -2.03
N VAL A 319 -1.08 2.06 -2.88
CA VAL A 319 -2.34 2.72 -2.54
C VAL A 319 -3.22 1.74 -1.76
N PRO A 320 -3.56 2.03 -0.49
CA PRO A 320 -4.51 1.23 0.27
C PRO A 320 -5.96 1.62 -0.08
N HIS A 321 -6.89 0.68 0.10
CA HIS A 321 -8.33 0.95 -0.02
C HIS A 321 -8.77 2.12 0.86
N GLY A 322 -8.18 2.24 2.05
CA GLY A 322 -8.49 3.31 3.01
C GLY A 322 -8.29 4.73 2.50
N PHE A 323 -7.50 4.96 1.45
CA PHE A 323 -7.37 6.29 0.87
C PHE A 323 -8.66 6.76 0.17
N LEU A 324 -9.45 5.86 -0.41
CA LEU A 324 -10.76 6.18 -0.96
C LEU A 324 -11.73 6.59 0.15
N HIS A 325 -11.69 5.88 1.28
CA HIS A 325 -12.48 6.21 2.46
C HIS A 325 -12.08 7.56 3.07
N LEU A 326 -10.78 7.86 3.14
CA LEU A 326 -10.28 9.16 3.56
C LEU A 326 -10.70 10.28 2.60
N ARG A 327 -10.71 10.01 1.29
CA ARG A 327 -11.17 10.95 0.27
C ARG A 327 -12.67 11.25 0.44
N CYS A 328 -13.51 10.22 0.55
CA CYS A 328 -14.94 10.34 0.83
C CYS A 328 -15.22 11.09 2.14
N ALA A 329 -14.38 10.88 3.16
CA ALA A 329 -14.51 11.58 4.44
C ALA A 329 -14.10 13.06 4.38
N GLY A 330 -13.45 13.52 3.31
CA GLY A 330 -12.90 14.88 3.19
C GLY A 330 -11.53 15.05 3.86
N VAL A 331 -10.90 13.96 4.31
CA VAL A 331 -9.56 13.97 4.92
C VAL A 331 -8.49 14.06 3.85
N LEU A 332 -8.59 13.25 2.80
CA LEU A 332 -7.65 13.26 1.69
C LEU A 332 -8.18 14.24 0.63
N SER A 333 -8.00 15.54 0.87
CA SER A 333 -8.62 16.61 0.09
C SER A 333 -7.64 17.67 -0.42
N ARG A 334 -6.38 17.60 0.01
CA ARG A 334 -5.35 18.53 -0.44
C ARG A 334 -4.78 18.08 -1.77
N GLU A 335 -5.02 18.89 -2.79
CA GLU A 335 -4.50 18.66 -4.13
C GLU A 335 -3.14 19.32 -4.34
N VAL A 336 -2.32 18.67 -5.15
CA VAL A 336 -1.03 19.18 -5.60
C VAL A 336 -0.97 19.27 -7.12
N TYR A 337 -0.17 20.19 -7.64
CA TYR A 337 -0.07 20.49 -9.06
C TYR A 337 1.33 20.15 -9.59
N PRO A 338 1.47 19.77 -10.87
CA PRO A 338 2.72 19.24 -11.45
C PRO A 338 3.77 20.32 -11.78
N ASP A 339 3.63 21.55 -11.26
CA ASP A 339 4.56 22.66 -11.47
C ASP A 339 5.02 23.25 -10.14
N ALA A 340 6.34 23.35 -9.95
CA ALA A 340 6.92 23.74 -8.67
C ALA A 340 6.60 25.20 -8.31
N THR A 341 6.59 26.10 -9.29
CA THR A 341 6.32 27.52 -9.04
C THR A 341 4.85 27.74 -8.72
N LEU A 342 3.94 27.13 -9.48
CA LEU A 342 2.52 27.14 -9.16
C LEU A 342 2.25 26.56 -7.77
N GLN A 343 2.83 25.40 -7.46
CA GLN A 343 2.66 24.77 -6.15
C GLN A 343 3.14 25.68 -5.01
N GLN A 344 4.29 26.35 -5.18
CA GLN A 344 4.81 27.29 -4.17
C GLN A 344 3.91 28.52 -3.99
N LEU A 345 3.31 29.03 -5.06
CA LEU A 345 2.37 30.15 -4.98
C LEU A 345 1.07 29.75 -4.25
N LEU A 346 0.59 28.53 -4.47
CA LEU A 346 -0.55 27.95 -3.75
C LEU A 346 -0.21 27.71 -2.27
N ASP A 347 0.95 27.11 -1.99
CA ASP A 347 1.42 26.81 -0.61
C ASP A 347 1.65 28.08 0.23
N SER A 348 1.92 29.23 -0.41
CA SER A 348 2.16 30.51 0.25
C SER A 348 0.95 31.44 0.27
N ASP A 349 -0.24 30.92 -0.08
CA ASP A 349 -1.50 31.66 -0.18
C ASP A 349 -1.44 32.90 -1.11
N GLN A 350 -0.43 32.96 -1.99
CA GLN A 350 -0.34 33.99 -3.03
C GLN A 350 -1.31 33.71 -4.19
N LEU A 351 -1.70 32.44 -4.35
CA LEU A 351 -2.75 31.99 -5.25
C LEU A 351 -3.73 31.08 -4.53
N THR A 352 -4.93 31.00 -5.09
CA THR A 352 -5.90 29.96 -4.75
C THR A 352 -5.99 28.96 -5.90
N ALA A 353 -6.54 27.78 -5.64
CA ALA A 353 -6.82 26.78 -6.68
C ALA A 353 -7.96 27.20 -7.65
N THR A 354 -8.44 28.45 -7.55
CA THR A 354 -9.43 29.05 -8.44
C THR A 354 -8.76 30.11 -9.30
N VAL A 355 -9.00 30.07 -10.61
CA VAL A 355 -8.45 31.01 -11.58
C VAL A 355 -9.04 32.41 -11.34
N GLN A 356 -8.17 33.38 -11.09
CA GLN A 356 -8.47 34.79 -10.91
C GLN A 356 -7.58 35.64 -11.84
N GLU A 357 -7.87 36.93 -11.97
CA GLU A 357 -7.05 37.84 -12.79
C GLU A 357 -5.61 37.94 -12.27
N GLU A 358 -5.46 37.86 -10.95
CA GLU A 358 -4.17 37.86 -10.25
C GLU A 358 -3.36 36.60 -10.54
N THR A 359 -3.98 35.50 -11.01
CA THR A 359 -3.28 34.24 -11.32
C THR A 359 -2.16 34.46 -12.33
N LEU A 360 -2.45 35.18 -13.42
CA LEU A 360 -1.46 35.49 -14.45
C LEU A 360 -0.35 36.42 -13.92
N LEU A 361 -0.71 37.39 -13.07
CA LEU A 361 0.26 38.32 -12.49
C LEU A 361 1.20 37.61 -11.50
N ALA A 362 0.67 36.73 -10.65
CA ALA A 362 1.49 35.99 -9.70
C ALA A 362 2.47 35.05 -10.40
N LEU A 363 2.00 34.30 -11.42
CA LEU A 363 2.86 33.43 -12.22
C LEU A 363 3.96 34.22 -12.95
N LYS A 364 3.61 35.39 -13.49
CA LYS A 364 4.59 36.28 -14.14
C LYS A 364 5.59 36.84 -13.13
N ASN A 365 5.13 37.34 -11.99
CA ASN A 365 5.99 37.91 -10.94
C ASN A 365 6.94 36.87 -10.33
N ALA A 366 6.51 35.61 -10.26
CA ALA A 366 7.33 34.47 -9.87
C ALA A 366 8.26 33.97 -11.00
N GLY A 367 8.19 34.58 -12.19
CA GLY A 367 9.03 34.24 -13.35
C GLY A 367 8.65 32.93 -14.04
N ARG A 368 7.47 32.36 -13.77
CA ARG A 368 7.03 31.12 -14.41
C ARG A 368 6.58 31.33 -15.85
N ILE A 369 6.00 32.49 -16.15
CA ILE A 369 5.52 32.85 -17.49
C ILE A 369 6.10 34.19 -17.93
N SER A 370 6.24 34.37 -19.24
CA SER A 370 6.78 35.60 -19.84
C SER A 370 5.69 36.62 -20.17
N CYS A 371 6.10 37.86 -20.41
CA CYS A 371 5.24 38.90 -21.00
C CYS A 371 6.05 39.62 -22.10
N PRO A 372 5.71 39.45 -23.39
CA PRO A 372 4.60 38.65 -23.93
C PRO A 372 4.74 37.16 -23.61
N LEU A 373 3.61 36.44 -23.57
CA LEU A 373 3.60 34.98 -23.37
C LEU A 373 4.39 34.28 -24.48
N THR A 374 4.95 33.11 -24.19
CA THR A 374 5.51 32.21 -25.21
C THR A 374 4.50 31.12 -25.59
N GLU A 375 4.82 30.33 -26.62
CA GLU A 375 4.04 29.13 -26.96
C GLU A 375 4.06 28.10 -25.83
N GLU A 376 5.18 27.98 -25.12
CA GLU A 376 5.31 27.11 -23.94
C GLU A 376 4.44 27.62 -22.79
N ASP A 377 4.46 28.93 -22.50
CA ASP A 377 3.60 29.53 -21.48
C ASP A 377 2.12 29.32 -21.79
N THR A 378 1.73 29.49 -23.05
CA THR A 378 0.35 29.30 -23.49
C THR A 378 -0.09 27.85 -23.32
N ARG A 379 0.72 26.87 -23.76
CA ARG A 379 0.44 25.44 -23.56
C ARG A 379 0.34 25.09 -22.08
N PHE A 380 1.25 25.63 -21.26
CA PHE A 380 1.21 25.46 -19.81
C PHE A 380 -0.09 26.01 -19.19
N LEU A 381 -0.46 27.24 -19.52
CA LEU A 381 -1.66 27.89 -18.98
C LEU A 381 -2.95 27.22 -19.47
N GLN A 382 -3.01 26.79 -20.74
CA GLN A 382 -4.16 26.07 -21.29
C GLN A 382 -4.30 24.67 -20.69
N GLY A 383 -3.20 23.95 -20.48
CA GLY A 383 -3.20 22.64 -19.82
C GLY A 383 -3.71 22.68 -18.38
N LEU A 384 -3.53 23.82 -17.71
CA LEU A 384 -4.06 24.08 -16.36
C LEU A 384 -5.46 24.71 -16.36
N GLY A 385 -6.05 24.97 -17.54
CA GLY A 385 -7.33 25.66 -17.66
C GLY A 385 -7.31 27.09 -17.12
N ILE A 386 -6.16 27.76 -17.15
CA ILE A 386 -6.00 29.17 -16.73
C ILE A 386 -6.29 30.11 -17.90
N VAL A 387 -5.91 29.71 -19.12
CA VAL A 387 -6.17 30.43 -20.37
C VAL A 387 -7.14 29.62 -21.22
N ASP A 388 -8.02 30.31 -21.96
CA ASP A 388 -9.01 29.66 -22.81
C ASP A 388 -8.33 28.78 -23.89
N PRO A 389 -8.68 27.48 -23.99
CA PRO A 389 -8.03 26.56 -24.93
C PRO A 389 -8.39 26.84 -26.40
N SER A 390 -9.41 27.66 -26.67
CA SER A 390 -9.79 28.02 -28.04
C SER A 390 -8.81 28.98 -28.72
N TYR A 391 -7.92 29.61 -27.96
CA TYR A 391 -6.89 30.48 -28.50
C TYR A 391 -5.73 29.68 -29.09
N SER A 392 -5.30 30.06 -30.30
CA SER A 392 -4.12 29.48 -30.97
C SER A 392 -2.96 30.48 -31.01
N TRP A 393 -1.74 29.96 -31.13
CA TRP A 393 -0.52 30.77 -31.02
C TRP A 393 0.16 30.94 -32.38
N ARG A 394 0.48 32.18 -32.76
CA ARG A 394 1.28 32.48 -33.97
C ARG A 394 2.26 33.62 -33.72
N GLY A 395 3.52 33.29 -33.47
CA GLY A 395 4.57 34.27 -33.16
C GLY A 395 4.54 34.74 -31.70
N HIS A 396 4.30 36.03 -31.45
CA HIS A 396 4.09 36.62 -30.11
C HIS A 396 2.64 37.11 -29.90
N LYS A 397 1.72 36.67 -30.76
CA LYS A 397 0.33 37.13 -30.79
C LYS A 397 -0.63 35.95 -30.67
N LEU A 398 -1.76 36.20 -30.03
CA LEU A 398 -2.86 35.24 -29.94
C LEU A 398 -3.79 35.39 -31.13
N LEU A 399 -4.23 34.26 -31.64
CA LEU A 399 -5.29 34.15 -32.63
C LEU A 399 -6.57 33.73 -31.93
N THR A 400 -7.58 34.59 -32.01
CA THR A 400 -8.92 34.25 -31.55
C THR A 400 -9.54 33.18 -32.45
N PRO A 401 -10.61 32.49 -32.01
CA PRO A 401 -11.38 31.58 -32.88
C PRO A 401 -11.86 32.25 -34.18
N GLU A 402 -12.04 33.57 -34.17
CA GLU A 402 -12.44 34.40 -35.31
C GLU A 402 -11.26 34.81 -36.22
N GLY A 403 -10.02 34.44 -35.87
CA GLY A 403 -8.81 34.70 -36.66
C GLY A 403 -8.20 36.09 -36.47
N GLU A 404 -8.55 36.81 -35.41
CA GLU A 404 -8.00 38.12 -35.09
C GLU A 404 -6.65 37.98 -34.37
N GLU A 405 -5.64 38.75 -34.79
CA GLU A 405 -4.31 38.79 -34.14
C GLU A 405 -4.28 39.87 -33.06
N GLU A 406 -4.01 39.49 -31.81
CA GLU A 406 -3.96 40.44 -30.69
C GLU A 406 -2.62 40.38 -29.93
N GLU A 407 -2.13 41.56 -29.52
CA GLU A 407 -1.03 41.69 -28.56
C GLU A 407 -1.59 41.62 -27.13
N CYS A 408 -1.30 40.53 -26.42
CA CYS A 408 -1.78 40.37 -25.05
C CYS A 408 -0.77 40.90 -24.05
N ASP A 409 -1.04 42.13 -23.58
CA ASP A 409 -0.33 42.75 -22.48
C ASP A 409 -0.92 42.28 -21.13
N LEU A 410 -0.14 41.49 -20.37
CA LEU A 410 -0.52 41.09 -19.01
C LEU A 410 -0.61 42.27 -18.03
N HIS A 411 -0.05 43.44 -18.37
CA HIS A 411 -0.18 44.66 -17.56
C HIS A 411 -1.60 45.27 -17.66
N SER A 412 -2.34 45.01 -18.74
CA SER A 412 -3.71 45.48 -18.92
C SER A 412 -4.74 44.54 -18.27
N GLU A 413 -5.66 45.10 -17.47
CA GLU A 413 -6.81 44.36 -16.91
C GLU A 413 -7.67 43.74 -18.02
N HIS A 414 -7.88 44.49 -19.10
CA HIS A 414 -8.61 44.00 -20.27
C HIS A 414 -7.91 42.80 -20.93
N GLY A 415 -6.59 42.86 -21.07
CA GLY A 415 -5.78 41.77 -21.64
C GLY A 415 -5.86 40.49 -20.80
N ARG A 416 -5.74 40.61 -19.47
CA ARG A 416 -5.86 39.47 -18.54
C ARG A 416 -7.24 38.82 -18.59
N ARG A 417 -8.32 39.62 -18.53
CA ARG A 417 -9.68 39.08 -18.58
C ARG A 417 -9.97 38.35 -19.89
N ARG A 418 -9.46 38.84 -21.01
CA ARG A 418 -9.63 38.16 -22.30
C ARG A 418 -8.86 36.84 -22.37
N LEU A 419 -7.60 36.82 -21.93
CA LEU A 419 -6.80 35.59 -21.86
C LEU A 419 -7.46 34.50 -21.01
N ILE A 420 -7.94 34.88 -19.83
CA ILE A 420 -8.64 33.97 -18.93
C ILE A 420 -9.97 33.54 -19.54
N GLY A 421 -10.71 34.47 -20.16
CA GLY A 421 -11.94 34.17 -20.88
C GLY A 421 -12.93 33.37 -20.05
N GLY A 422 -13.37 32.24 -20.59
CA GLY A 422 -14.30 31.33 -19.93
C GLY A 422 -13.74 30.58 -18.72
N CYS A 423 -12.46 30.76 -18.38
CA CYS A 423 -11.80 30.08 -17.27
C CYS A 423 -11.92 30.84 -15.93
N LEU A 424 -12.39 32.08 -15.93
CA LEU A 424 -12.49 32.89 -14.72
C LEU A 424 -13.40 32.23 -13.68
N ASN A 425 -12.96 32.20 -12.42
CA ASN A 425 -13.64 31.53 -11.30
C ASN A 425 -13.78 30.00 -11.44
N LYS A 426 -13.12 29.38 -12.42
CA LYS A 426 -13.03 27.91 -12.48
C LYS A 426 -11.84 27.43 -11.66
N LYS A 427 -11.92 26.18 -11.22
CA LYS A 427 -10.81 25.50 -10.56
C LYS A 427 -9.68 25.25 -11.56
N ILE A 428 -8.44 25.43 -11.12
CA ILE A 428 -7.25 25.04 -11.90
C ILE A 428 -7.31 23.54 -12.16
N ILE A 429 -7.07 23.14 -13.40
CA ILE A 429 -7.10 21.73 -13.84
C ILE A 429 -5.77 21.05 -13.47
N GLY A 430 -5.80 19.75 -13.20
CA GLY A 430 -4.60 18.95 -12.91
C GLY A 430 -4.23 18.88 -11.42
N GLY A 431 -5.16 19.20 -10.53
CA GLY A 431 -5.01 18.97 -9.09
C GLY A 431 -5.06 17.47 -8.78
N ILE A 432 -3.96 16.93 -8.25
CA ILE A 432 -3.82 15.52 -7.87
C ILE A 432 -3.89 15.41 -6.35
N TRP A 433 -4.84 14.63 -5.83
CA TRP A 433 -4.92 14.34 -4.40
C TRP A 433 -4.17 13.06 -4.02
N LEU A 434 -3.92 12.16 -4.97
CA LEU A 434 -3.17 10.92 -4.73
C LEU A 434 -2.18 10.61 -5.85
N HIS A 435 -0.90 10.47 -5.50
CA HIS A 435 0.07 9.75 -6.33
C HIS A 435 0.32 8.36 -5.75
N GLY A 436 0.20 7.34 -6.60
CA GLY A 436 0.37 5.92 -6.24
C GLY A 436 1.38 5.22 -7.14
N GLY A 437 2.18 4.31 -6.60
CA GLY A 437 3.05 3.43 -7.41
C GLY A 437 2.29 2.23 -7.97
N PHE A 438 1.65 1.48 -7.08
CA PHE A 438 0.76 0.38 -7.43
C PHE A 438 -0.41 0.26 -6.43
N TYR A 439 -1.41 -0.56 -6.74
CA TYR A 439 -2.48 -0.88 -5.79
C TYR A 439 -2.83 -2.36 -5.79
N LEU A 440 -3.28 -2.85 -4.63
CA LEU A 440 -3.72 -4.22 -4.40
C LEU A 440 -4.68 -4.21 -3.21
N GLY A 441 -5.83 -4.85 -3.32
CA GLY A 441 -6.87 -4.80 -2.30
C GLY A 441 -8.04 -5.75 -2.58
N PRO A 442 -9.15 -5.58 -1.84
CA PRO A 442 -10.37 -6.36 -2.07
C PRO A 442 -11.02 -5.99 -3.41
N GLU A 443 -11.92 -6.84 -3.93
CA GLU A 443 -12.65 -6.54 -5.18
C GLU A 443 -13.49 -5.26 -5.01
N LEU A 444 -14.02 -5.02 -3.81
CA LEU A 444 -14.72 -3.77 -3.48
C LEU A 444 -13.89 -2.52 -3.81
N MET A 445 -12.58 -2.53 -3.53
CA MET A 445 -11.69 -1.41 -3.86
C MET A 445 -11.60 -1.19 -5.38
N TYR A 446 -11.48 -2.27 -6.15
CA TYR A 446 -11.37 -2.17 -7.61
C TYR A 446 -12.66 -1.66 -8.23
N GLN A 447 -13.80 -2.11 -7.70
CA GLN A 447 -15.11 -1.59 -8.08
C GLN A 447 -15.23 -0.09 -7.79
N GLU A 448 -14.92 0.35 -6.57
CA GLU A 448 -14.98 1.76 -6.20
C GLU A 448 -14.10 2.62 -7.11
N LEU A 449 -12.87 2.17 -7.43
CA LEU A 449 -11.98 2.87 -8.36
C LEU A 449 -12.55 2.98 -9.78
N ARG A 450 -13.21 1.93 -10.29
CA ARG A 450 -13.85 1.96 -11.62
C ARG A 450 -15.04 2.93 -11.64
N GLU A 451 -15.80 2.99 -10.55
CA GLU A 451 -17.04 3.77 -10.44
C GLU A 451 -16.80 5.25 -10.11
N LEU A 452 -15.57 5.65 -9.76
CA LEU A 452 -15.22 7.06 -9.57
C LEU A 452 -15.58 7.90 -10.80
N ALA A 453 -16.30 8.99 -10.54
CA ALA A 453 -16.61 10.00 -11.55
C ALA A 453 -15.31 10.45 -12.26
N PRO A 454 -15.31 10.68 -13.59
CA PRO A 454 -14.08 10.96 -14.34
C PRO A 454 -13.21 12.07 -13.75
N GLN A 455 -13.83 13.15 -13.25
CA GLN A 455 -13.11 14.26 -12.61
C GLN A 455 -12.45 13.88 -11.28
N GLU A 456 -13.08 12.99 -10.51
CA GLU A 456 -12.57 12.52 -9.22
C GLU A 456 -11.42 11.53 -9.43
N ARG A 457 -11.58 10.63 -10.40
CA ARG A 457 -10.55 9.68 -10.84
C ARG A 457 -9.33 10.37 -11.44
N ALA A 458 -9.51 11.50 -12.14
CA ALA A 458 -8.41 12.32 -12.64
C ALA A 458 -7.56 12.96 -11.53
N GLY A 459 -8.05 12.99 -10.28
CA GLY A 459 -7.27 13.38 -9.11
C GLY A 459 -6.34 12.29 -8.57
N ILE A 460 -6.31 11.11 -9.19
CA ILE A 460 -5.39 10.01 -8.90
C ILE A 460 -4.39 9.90 -10.05
N ASP A 461 -3.10 10.02 -9.76
CA ASP A 461 -2.01 9.74 -10.71
C ASP A 461 -1.25 8.49 -10.29
N MET A 462 -1.49 7.39 -11.00
CA MET A 462 -0.69 6.17 -10.85
C MET A 462 0.61 6.36 -11.64
N THR A 463 1.75 6.35 -10.96
CA THR A 463 3.03 6.83 -11.50
C THR A 463 4.21 5.93 -11.13
N SER A 464 5.40 6.26 -11.65
CA SER A 464 6.61 5.48 -11.43
C SER A 464 7.04 5.44 -9.96
N ILE A 465 7.71 4.34 -9.57
CA ILE A 465 8.34 4.21 -8.24
C ILE A 465 9.37 5.31 -7.99
N SER A 466 10.02 5.81 -9.05
CA SER A 466 10.98 6.91 -8.96
C SER A 466 10.34 8.25 -8.57
N PHE A 467 9.03 8.39 -8.78
CA PHE A 467 8.30 9.54 -8.28
C PHE A 467 7.99 9.36 -6.80
N THR A 468 7.35 8.26 -6.41
CA THR A 468 6.87 8.01 -5.03
C THR A 468 8.00 7.79 -4.02
N ASN A 469 9.01 7.00 -4.38
CA ASN A 469 10.04 6.51 -3.45
C ASN A 469 11.37 7.29 -3.50
N ASP A 470 11.55 8.18 -4.46
CA ASP A 470 12.78 8.96 -4.59
C ASP A 470 12.49 10.48 -4.54
N LEU A 471 13.47 11.26 -4.08
CA LEU A 471 13.47 12.72 -4.05
C LEU A 471 14.50 13.34 -5.01
N GLN A 472 15.41 12.57 -5.61
CA GLN A 472 16.45 13.13 -6.47
C GLN A 472 15.84 13.76 -7.72
N SER A 473 14.99 13.01 -8.42
CA SER A 473 14.23 13.54 -9.56
C SER A 473 13.14 14.52 -9.11
N GLN A 474 13.01 15.65 -9.80
CA GLN A 474 11.99 16.67 -9.53
C GLN A 474 11.97 17.16 -8.07
N ARG A 475 13.16 17.24 -7.43
CA ARG A 475 13.30 17.58 -6.01
C ARG A 475 12.52 18.82 -5.59
N GLY A 476 12.62 19.91 -6.37
CA GLY A 476 11.94 21.17 -6.07
C GLY A 476 10.42 21.02 -6.01
N LEU A 477 9.85 20.27 -6.95
CA LEU A 477 8.42 19.96 -6.98
C LEU A 477 8.04 19.10 -5.78
N LYS A 478 8.75 17.99 -5.56
CA LYS A 478 8.46 17.06 -4.45
C LYS A 478 8.58 17.74 -3.08
N LEU A 479 9.52 18.68 -2.89
CA LEU A 479 9.61 19.51 -1.67
C LEU A 479 8.44 20.48 -1.51
N ALA A 480 7.90 21.01 -2.61
CA ALA A 480 6.70 21.83 -2.57
C ALA A 480 5.50 20.94 -2.18
N GLN A 481 5.31 19.83 -2.86
CA GLN A 481 4.16 18.93 -2.65
C GLN A 481 4.21 18.13 -1.33
N ARG A 482 5.39 17.72 -0.85
CA ARG A 482 5.52 16.82 0.32
C ARG A 482 5.81 17.61 1.59
N LYS A 483 4.75 18.16 2.18
CA LYS A 483 4.80 18.88 3.46
C LYS A 483 4.52 17.93 4.62
N HIS A 484 5.17 18.15 5.76
CA HIS A 484 4.89 17.46 7.03
C HIS A 484 4.68 15.93 6.86
N SER A 485 5.50 15.29 6.02
CA SER A 485 5.18 13.95 5.56
C SER A 485 5.23 12.93 6.70
N ARG A 486 4.32 11.97 6.67
CA ARG A 486 4.32 10.81 7.57
C ARG A 486 4.42 9.55 6.73
N PHE A 487 5.58 8.91 6.85
CA PHE A 487 5.85 7.65 6.17
C PHE A 487 5.73 6.52 7.18
N VAL A 488 4.64 5.76 7.10
CA VAL A 488 4.33 4.71 8.06
C VAL A 488 4.67 3.36 7.47
N ASN A 489 5.59 2.66 8.11
CA ASN A 489 6.02 1.32 7.71
C ASN A 489 5.92 0.36 8.90
N SER A 490 5.40 -0.83 8.66
CA SER A 490 5.43 -1.91 9.64
C SER A 490 6.81 -2.56 9.67
N ALA A 491 7.20 -3.07 10.85
CA ALA A 491 8.39 -3.88 11.01
C ALA A 491 8.06 -5.19 11.72
N MET A 492 8.90 -6.21 11.54
CA MET A 492 8.78 -7.46 12.30
C MET A 492 9.25 -7.26 13.74
N MET A 493 10.40 -6.60 13.91
CA MET A 493 11.05 -6.38 15.20
C MET A 493 11.85 -5.08 15.18
N VAL A 494 12.08 -4.52 16.37
CA VAL A 494 12.99 -3.39 16.59
C VAL A 494 13.89 -3.73 17.77
N THR A 495 15.19 -3.51 17.63
CA THR A 495 16.12 -3.68 18.75
C THR A 495 15.91 -2.58 19.79
N LEU A 496 16.29 -2.81 21.04
CA LEU A 496 16.19 -1.81 22.11
C LEU A 496 17.01 -0.55 21.79
N GLY A 497 18.04 -0.67 20.95
CA GLY A 497 18.83 0.45 20.43
C GLY A 497 18.22 1.18 19.22
N GLY A 498 17.10 0.72 18.68
CA GLY A 498 16.35 1.35 17.58
C GLY A 498 16.74 0.93 16.16
N ALA A 499 17.50 -0.16 15.99
CA ALA A 499 17.66 -0.80 14.66
C ALA A 499 16.43 -1.65 14.31
N VAL A 500 16.00 -1.63 13.05
CA VAL A 500 14.73 -2.23 12.58
C VAL A 500 15.00 -3.48 11.75
N VAL A 501 14.12 -4.47 11.89
CA VAL A 501 14.15 -5.74 11.15
C VAL A 501 12.80 -5.96 10.48
N SER A 502 12.78 -6.15 9.16
CA SER A 502 11.55 -6.18 8.37
C SER A 502 11.42 -7.33 7.37
N ASP A 503 12.51 -8.00 6.99
CA ASP A 503 12.52 -8.89 5.82
C ASP A 503 13.08 -10.31 6.04
N VAL A 504 13.95 -10.53 7.03
CA VAL A 504 14.70 -11.80 7.18
C VAL A 504 14.68 -12.36 8.62
N LEU A 505 14.54 -13.69 8.74
CA LEU A 505 14.65 -14.44 9.98
C LEU A 505 16.10 -14.64 10.42
N ALA A 506 16.33 -14.93 11.70
CA ALA A 506 17.69 -15.07 12.26
C ALA A 506 18.54 -16.14 11.56
N ASP A 507 17.89 -17.14 10.96
CA ASP A 507 18.49 -18.24 10.21
C ASP A 507 18.67 -17.97 8.71
N ASN A 508 18.50 -16.71 8.27
CA ASN A 508 18.56 -16.21 6.89
C ASN A 508 17.37 -16.59 5.99
N HIS A 509 16.29 -17.18 6.53
CA HIS A 509 15.08 -17.33 5.72
C HIS A 509 14.44 -15.96 5.47
N VAL A 510 14.26 -15.63 4.21
CA VAL A 510 13.55 -14.44 3.73
C VAL A 510 12.07 -14.61 3.99
N VAL A 511 11.50 -13.67 4.74
CA VAL A 511 10.07 -13.60 5.03
C VAL A 511 9.35 -12.92 3.87
N SER A 512 9.89 -11.81 3.36
CA SER A 512 9.26 -10.98 2.32
C SER A 512 10.32 -10.30 1.43
N GLY A 513 10.63 -9.04 1.70
CA GLY A 513 11.67 -8.25 1.06
C GLY A 513 11.76 -6.84 1.63
N VAL A 514 12.83 -6.11 1.28
CA VAL A 514 13.09 -4.76 1.83
C VAL A 514 12.11 -3.69 1.31
N GLY A 515 11.58 -3.88 0.09
CA GLY A 515 10.62 -2.98 -0.55
C GLY A 515 11.13 -1.54 -0.66
N GLY A 516 10.24 -0.57 -0.43
CA GLY A 516 10.59 0.85 -0.33
C GLY A 516 10.86 1.37 1.08
N GLN A 517 10.97 0.52 2.11
CA GLN A 517 11.06 0.98 3.50
C GLN A 517 12.24 1.95 3.72
N TYR A 518 13.43 1.58 3.25
CA TYR A 518 14.61 2.43 3.33
C TYR A 518 14.42 3.75 2.58
N ASN A 519 13.80 3.71 1.40
CA ASN A 519 13.54 4.90 0.60
C ASN A 519 12.74 5.94 1.40
N PHE A 520 11.65 5.53 2.04
CA PHE A 520 10.85 6.45 2.86
C PHE A 520 11.54 6.92 4.15
N VAL A 521 12.38 6.08 4.75
CA VAL A 521 13.27 6.53 5.85
C VAL A 521 14.18 7.65 5.35
N ALA A 522 14.88 7.45 4.24
CA ALA A 522 15.77 8.48 3.67
C ALA A 522 15.02 9.78 3.36
N GLN A 523 13.83 9.68 2.76
CA GLN A 523 12.99 10.85 2.49
C GLN A 523 12.61 11.63 3.75
N ALA A 524 12.28 10.94 4.86
CA ALA A 524 11.95 11.59 6.12
C ALA A 524 13.12 12.43 6.69
N TRP A 525 14.35 12.03 6.41
CA TRP A 525 15.55 12.76 6.84
C TRP A 525 15.83 14.00 5.99
N GLU A 526 15.33 14.03 4.75
CA GLU A 526 15.57 15.12 3.78
C GLU A 526 14.42 16.13 3.68
N LEU A 527 13.17 15.70 3.90
CA LEU A 527 11.99 16.56 3.79
C LEU A 527 11.76 17.36 5.09
N PRO A 528 11.60 18.69 5.00
CA PRO A 528 11.27 19.52 6.16
C PRO A 528 10.00 19.05 6.87
N GLY A 529 10.10 18.83 8.18
CA GLY A 529 8.96 18.40 9.01
C GLY A 529 8.49 16.96 8.76
N ALA A 530 9.15 16.19 7.90
CA ALA A 530 8.79 14.80 7.67
C ALA A 530 9.30 13.88 8.78
N ARG A 531 8.57 12.79 9.02
CA ARG A 531 8.92 11.76 10.01
C ARG A 531 8.75 10.36 9.40
N SER A 532 9.72 9.49 9.69
CA SER A 532 9.64 8.06 9.44
C SER A 532 9.09 7.38 10.69
N ILE A 533 7.96 6.69 10.52
CA ILE A 533 7.24 6.01 11.58
C ILE A 533 7.37 4.51 11.36
N ILE A 534 8.02 3.84 12.31
CA ILE A 534 8.10 2.39 12.38
C ILE A 534 7.03 1.89 13.34
N ALA A 535 6.00 1.25 12.81
CA ALA A 535 4.95 0.63 13.57
C ALA A 535 5.27 -0.84 13.83
N VAL A 536 5.22 -1.25 15.09
CA VAL A 536 5.52 -2.63 15.48
C VAL A 536 4.63 -2.98 16.68
N PRO A 537 3.79 -4.03 16.58
CA PRO A 537 3.14 -4.59 17.77
C PRO A 537 4.19 -4.90 18.83
N SER A 538 3.97 -4.58 20.11
CA SER A 538 4.99 -4.75 21.15
C SER A 538 5.36 -6.23 21.37
N VAL A 539 4.44 -7.13 21.03
CA VAL A 539 4.57 -8.58 21.13
C VAL A 539 4.09 -9.29 19.87
N ARG A 540 4.58 -10.52 19.69
CA ARG A 540 4.04 -11.52 18.76
C ARG A 540 3.76 -12.82 19.49
N VAL A 541 2.96 -13.69 18.88
CA VAL A 541 2.75 -15.06 19.37
C VAL A 541 3.30 -16.03 18.33
N ARG A 542 4.29 -16.84 18.72
CA ARG A 542 4.86 -17.91 17.88
C ARG A 542 4.71 -19.25 18.60
N ASP A 543 4.08 -20.22 17.94
CA ASP A 543 3.82 -21.55 18.50
C ASP A 543 3.17 -21.52 19.90
N GLY A 544 2.25 -20.57 20.11
CA GLY A 544 1.55 -20.36 21.38
C GLY A 544 2.38 -19.67 22.48
N ILE A 545 3.62 -19.28 22.19
CA ILE A 545 4.52 -18.54 23.08
C ILE A 545 4.46 -17.06 22.71
N CYS A 546 4.17 -16.21 23.70
CA CYS A 546 4.24 -14.77 23.53
C CYS A 546 5.71 -14.32 23.64
N GLU A 547 6.19 -13.58 22.65
CA GLU A 547 7.55 -13.04 22.57
C GLU A 547 7.49 -11.54 22.32
N SER A 548 8.46 -10.77 22.80
CA SER A 548 8.55 -9.34 22.47
C SER A 548 9.07 -9.12 21.04
N ASN A 549 8.52 -8.12 20.36
CA ASN A 549 9.09 -7.58 19.12
C ASN A 549 10.10 -6.45 19.40
N ILE A 550 10.17 -5.95 20.64
CA ILE A 550 11.30 -5.15 21.11
C ILE A 550 12.35 -6.11 21.66
N VAL A 551 13.45 -6.27 20.94
CA VAL A 551 14.48 -7.28 21.24
C VAL A 551 15.78 -6.63 21.67
N TRP A 552 16.63 -7.32 22.43
CA TRP A 552 17.95 -6.77 22.77
C TRP A 552 18.86 -6.67 21.54
N GLU A 553 18.96 -7.75 20.78
CA GLU A 553 19.79 -7.88 19.59
C GLU A 553 19.12 -8.80 18.56
N TYR A 554 19.54 -8.64 17.30
CA TYR A 554 19.11 -9.49 16.19
C TYR A 554 20.20 -9.52 15.12
N PRO A 555 20.46 -10.66 14.45
CA PRO A 555 21.60 -10.78 13.53
C PRO A 555 21.44 -10.02 12.20
N HIS A 556 20.21 -9.64 11.84
CA HIS A 556 19.90 -8.91 10.60
C HIS A 556 19.38 -7.51 10.89
N THR A 557 19.50 -6.62 9.91
CA THR A 557 19.05 -5.22 10.06
C THR A 557 18.64 -4.67 8.71
N THR A 558 17.39 -4.22 8.61
CA THR A 558 16.85 -3.54 7.44
C THR A 558 17.11 -2.03 7.52
N ILE A 559 16.78 -1.41 8.66
CA ILE A 559 17.08 0.01 8.91
C ILE A 559 18.07 0.14 10.07
N PRO A 560 19.30 0.63 9.82
CA PRO A 560 20.32 0.75 10.86
C PRO A 560 19.98 1.85 11.86
N ARG A 561 20.40 1.66 13.12
CA ARG A 561 20.06 2.55 14.25
C ARG A 561 20.39 4.03 14.08
N HIS A 562 21.31 4.40 13.18
CA HIS A 562 21.64 5.81 12.94
C HIS A 562 20.56 6.55 12.13
N LEU A 563 19.64 5.82 11.48
CA LEU A 563 18.48 6.35 10.77
C LEU A 563 17.18 6.29 11.60
N ARG A 564 17.26 5.88 12.88
CA ARG A 564 16.09 5.80 13.78
C ARG A 564 15.38 7.15 13.87
N ASP A 565 14.06 7.12 13.84
CA ASP A 565 13.22 8.30 13.94
C ASP A 565 12.09 8.07 14.94
N VAL A 566 10.91 7.62 14.50
CA VAL A 566 9.77 7.34 15.39
C VAL A 566 9.51 5.85 15.45
N VAL A 567 9.34 5.31 16.65
CA VAL A 567 8.82 3.95 16.86
C VAL A 567 7.49 4.03 17.58
N VAL A 568 6.53 3.24 17.11
CA VAL A 568 5.17 3.18 17.66
C VAL A 568 4.81 1.73 17.96
N THR A 569 4.35 1.49 19.19
CA THR A 569 3.61 0.29 19.58
C THR A 569 2.18 0.69 19.94
N GLU A 570 1.35 -0.31 20.24
CA GLU A 570 0.00 -0.11 20.77
C GLU A 570 -0.04 0.66 22.11
N TYR A 571 1.11 0.84 22.78
CA TYR A 571 1.24 1.53 24.06
C TYR A 571 1.80 2.95 23.97
N GLY A 572 2.30 3.37 22.80
CA GLY A 572 2.83 4.73 22.63
C GLY A 572 3.66 4.93 21.38
N ALA A 573 3.96 6.20 21.10
CA ALA A 573 4.99 6.59 20.13
C ALA A 573 6.11 7.37 20.83
N VAL A 574 7.35 7.11 20.44
CA VAL A 574 8.55 7.75 21.00
C VAL A 574 9.44 8.34 19.92
N ASP A 575 10.08 9.46 20.27
CA ASP A 575 11.06 10.15 19.44
C ASP A 575 12.47 9.64 19.74
N LEU A 576 13.08 8.96 18.77
CA LEU A 576 14.44 8.41 18.89
C LEU A 576 15.49 9.26 18.16
N ARG A 577 15.05 10.25 17.36
CA ARG A 577 15.93 11.02 16.48
C ARG A 577 16.86 11.90 17.32
N GLY A 578 18.17 11.78 17.07
CA GLY A 578 19.19 12.58 17.75
C GLY A 578 19.38 12.29 19.26
N LYS A 579 18.67 11.30 19.82
CA LYS A 579 18.78 10.93 21.24
C LYS A 579 20.03 10.07 21.49
N THR A 580 20.50 10.05 22.75
CA THR A 580 21.57 9.14 23.18
C THR A 580 21.11 7.68 23.18
N ASP A 581 22.02 6.70 23.13
CA ASP A 581 21.63 5.29 23.25
C ASP A 581 20.89 5.00 24.56
N ARG A 582 21.30 5.65 25.66
CA ARG A 582 20.65 5.52 26.96
C ARG A 582 19.20 5.99 26.90
N ASP A 583 18.96 7.18 26.33
CA ASP A 583 17.61 7.74 26.25
C ASP A 583 16.72 6.98 25.27
N VAL A 584 17.30 6.47 24.18
CA VAL A 584 16.57 5.58 23.26
C VAL A 584 16.15 4.29 23.93
N MET A 585 17.03 3.64 24.68
CA MET A 585 16.66 2.40 25.36
C MET A 585 15.58 2.66 26.43
N VAL A 586 15.65 3.77 27.16
CA VAL A 586 14.60 4.16 28.12
C VAL A 586 13.27 4.46 27.41
N ALA A 587 13.30 5.18 26.29
CA ALA A 587 12.11 5.45 25.48
C ALA A 587 11.49 4.17 24.91
N MET A 588 12.31 3.25 24.40
CA MET A 588 11.82 1.96 23.89
C MET A 588 11.21 1.11 25.00
N LEU A 589 11.78 1.13 26.21
CA LEU A 589 11.17 0.48 27.39
C LEU A 589 9.79 1.07 27.71
N SER A 590 9.59 2.39 27.53
CA SER A 590 8.31 3.04 27.85
C SER A 590 7.14 2.61 26.97
N ILE A 591 7.41 2.04 25.79
CA ILE A 591 6.41 1.52 24.85
C ILE A 591 6.52 -0.01 24.68
N CYS A 592 7.35 -0.66 25.49
CA CYS A 592 7.46 -2.10 25.56
C CYS A 592 6.35 -2.68 26.44
N ASP A 593 5.84 -3.84 26.07
CA ASP A 593 4.92 -4.64 26.88
C ASP A 593 5.56 -4.95 28.24
N ALA A 594 4.81 -4.69 29.31
CA ALA A 594 5.32 -4.74 30.68
C ALA A 594 5.91 -6.10 31.05
N ARG A 595 5.46 -7.18 30.41
CA ARG A 595 5.95 -8.55 30.65
C ARG A 595 7.42 -8.75 30.26
N PHE A 596 7.96 -7.91 29.37
CA PHE A 596 9.32 -8.08 28.81
C PHE A 596 10.30 -6.95 29.22
N GLN A 597 9.78 -5.84 29.73
CA GLN A 597 10.55 -4.66 30.15
C GLN A 597 11.69 -4.99 31.12
N ALA A 598 11.45 -5.83 32.13
CA ALA A 598 12.45 -6.15 33.16
C ALA A 598 13.69 -6.86 32.58
N VAL A 599 13.47 -7.83 31.69
CA VAL A 599 14.57 -8.59 31.06
C VAL A 599 15.43 -7.67 30.17
N LEU A 600 14.77 -6.83 29.37
CA LEU A 600 15.45 -5.85 28.50
C LEU A 600 16.25 -4.81 29.30
N LEU A 601 15.69 -4.32 30.42
CA LEU A 601 16.40 -3.39 31.30
C LEU A 601 17.65 -4.04 31.91
N GLU A 602 17.56 -5.28 32.39
CA GLU A 602 18.71 -5.98 32.97
C GLU A 602 19.82 -6.19 31.93
N GLN A 603 19.46 -6.52 30.68
CA GLN A 603 20.43 -6.59 29.58
C GLN A 603 21.10 -5.23 29.33
N ALA A 604 20.32 -4.14 29.31
CA ALA A 604 20.85 -2.78 29.13
C ALA A 604 21.77 -2.33 30.28
N LYS A 605 21.42 -2.66 31.52
CA LYS A 605 22.27 -2.40 32.71
C LYS A 605 23.56 -3.21 32.68
N HIS A 606 23.47 -4.50 32.35
CA HIS A 606 24.63 -5.37 32.23
C HIS A 606 25.62 -4.87 31.18
N ALA A 607 25.11 -4.37 30.04
CA ALA A 607 25.91 -3.75 28.98
C ALA A 607 26.42 -2.33 29.30
N GLY A 608 26.06 -1.76 30.46
CA GLY A 608 26.43 -0.39 30.84
C GLY A 608 25.77 0.70 30.00
N LYS A 609 24.64 0.39 29.34
CA LYS A 609 23.86 1.32 28.52
C LYS A 609 22.83 2.12 29.31
N ILE A 610 22.40 1.60 30.45
CA ILE A 610 21.52 2.25 31.43
C ILE A 610 22.16 2.15 32.82
N GLU A 611 21.93 3.15 33.67
CA GLU A 611 22.46 3.19 35.03
C GLU A 611 21.93 2.03 35.89
N LYS A 612 22.78 1.43 36.74
CA LYS A 612 22.39 0.28 37.58
C LYS A 612 21.20 0.56 38.50
N ASN A 613 21.09 1.80 38.98
CA ASN A 613 20.03 2.27 39.87
C ASN A 613 18.78 2.78 39.12
N PHE A 614 18.78 2.80 37.78
CA PHE A 614 17.58 3.12 37.03
C PHE A 614 16.49 2.10 37.33
N VAL A 615 15.28 2.58 37.59
CA VAL A 615 14.08 1.79 37.80
C VAL A 615 13.07 2.23 36.77
N ILE A 616 12.37 1.26 36.18
CA ILE A 616 11.30 1.52 35.23
C ILE A 616 10.20 2.32 35.94
N PRO A 617 9.87 3.53 35.47
CA PRO A 617 8.74 4.29 36.00
C PRO A 617 7.45 3.45 36.04
N GLU A 618 6.67 3.58 37.12
CA GLU A 618 5.42 2.82 37.32
C GLU A 618 4.45 3.01 36.15
N SER A 619 4.45 4.20 35.58
CA SER A 619 3.65 4.57 34.42
C SER A 619 3.97 3.81 33.13
N PHE A 620 5.12 3.11 33.03
CA PHE A 620 5.43 2.21 31.92
C PHE A 620 4.96 0.77 32.18
N ASN A 621 4.77 0.39 33.45
CA ASN A 621 4.46 -1.00 33.84
C ASN A 621 3.01 -1.41 33.57
N ASN A 622 2.15 -0.48 33.13
CA ASN A 622 0.76 -0.75 32.75
C ASN A 622 0.58 -1.08 31.26
N ASN A 623 1.66 -1.21 30.50
CA ASN A 623 1.63 -1.60 29.10
C ASN A 623 1.24 -3.08 28.93
N THR A 624 -0.05 -3.39 29.09
CA THR A 624 -0.60 -4.74 28.92
C THR A 624 -1.82 -4.74 27.99
N PRO A 625 -2.13 -5.88 27.33
CA PRO A 625 -3.32 -6.00 26.49
C PRO A 625 -4.63 -5.70 27.23
N GLU A 626 -4.71 -6.04 28.52
CA GLU A 626 -5.89 -5.79 29.35
C GLU A 626 -6.09 -4.30 29.62
N TYR A 627 -5.00 -3.55 29.85
CA TYR A 627 -5.07 -2.11 30.03
C TYR A 627 -5.55 -1.42 28.74
N LEU A 628 -4.99 -1.82 27.59
CA LEU A 628 -5.40 -1.33 26.28
C LEU A 628 -6.89 -1.62 26.00
N ALA A 629 -7.33 -2.86 26.25
CA ALA A 629 -8.74 -3.23 26.10
C ALA A 629 -9.65 -2.42 27.04
N GLY A 630 -9.18 -2.11 28.26
CA GLY A 630 -9.89 -1.26 29.22
C GLY A 630 -10.12 0.17 28.72
N ILE A 631 -9.17 0.74 27.97
CA ILE A 631 -9.32 2.08 27.35
C ILE A 631 -10.45 2.07 26.31
N PHE A 632 -10.57 0.99 25.53
CA PHE A 632 -11.58 0.86 24.50
C PHE A 632 -12.93 0.35 25.00
N ALA A 633 -13.05 -0.07 26.27
CA ALA A 633 -14.22 -0.80 26.77
C ALA A 633 -15.54 -0.01 26.80
N ASP A 634 -15.48 1.32 26.68
CA ASP A 634 -16.66 2.19 26.61
C ASP A 634 -17.53 1.88 25.37
N GLU A 635 -18.85 1.82 25.55
CA GLU A 635 -19.79 1.39 24.51
C GLU A 635 -19.73 2.29 23.26
N LYS A 636 -19.60 3.61 23.43
CA LYS A 636 -19.44 4.54 22.30
C LYS A 636 -18.12 4.35 21.58
N CYS A 637 -17.07 3.93 22.29
CA CYS A 637 -15.79 3.59 21.67
C CYS A 637 -15.92 2.33 20.83
N LEU A 638 -16.51 1.26 21.38
CA LEU A 638 -16.61 -0.03 20.69
C LEU A 638 -17.45 0.05 19.41
N ALA A 639 -18.51 0.87 19.41
CA ALA A 639 -19.30 1.16 18.22
C ALA A 639 -18.46 1.77 17.07
N GLU A 640 -17.35 2.43 17.40
CA GLU A 640 -16.46 3.11 16.46
C GLU A 640 -15.20 2.31 16.12
N LEU A 641 -15.10 1.05 16.58
CA LEU A 641 -13.96 0.17 16.36
C LEU A 641 -14.40 -1.15 15.71
N PRO A 642 -14.94 -1.12 14.48
CA PRO A 642 -15.37 -2.34 13.77
C PRO A 642 -14.25 -3.37 13.58
N HIS A 643 -14.60 -4.61 13.25
CA HIS A 643 -13.59 -5.59 12.85
C HIS A 643 -13.04 -5.32 11.43
N TYR A 644 -13.87 -4.82 10.52
CA TYR A 644 -13.52 -4.48 9.15
C TYR A 644 -13.92 -3.02 8.86
N PRO A 645 -13.12 -2.04 9.28
CA PRO A 645 -13.49 -0.63 9.21
C PRO A 645 -13.71 -0.07 7.80
N LEU A 646 -13.13 -0.70 6.79
CA LEU A 646 -13.22 -0.26 5.40
C LEU A 646 -14.11 -1.18 4.54
N GLY A 647 -14.84 -2.11 5.18
CA GLY A 647 -15.59 -3.15 4.50
C GLY A 647 -14.78 -4.43 4.24
N THR A 648 -15.45 -5.43 3.66
CA THR A 648 -14.86 -6.72 3.32
C THR A 648 -15.70 -7.42 2.25
N ASP A 649 -15.05 -8.21 1.41
CA ASP A 649 -15.70 -9.05 0.38
C ASP A 649 -16.42 -10.26 0.97
N PHE A 650 -16.23 -10.54 2.26
CA PHE A 650 -16.83 -11.67 2.97
C PHE A 650 -18.33 -11.47 3.22
N SER A 651 -19.07 -12.56 3.39
CA SER A 651 -20.38 -12.52 4.08
C SER A 651 -20.20 -12.24 5.58
N ASP A 652 -21.28 -11.94 6.30
CA ASP A 652 -21.18 -11.68 7.74
C ASP A 652 -20.69 -12.90 8.52
N GLU A 653 -21.20 -14.09 8.21
CA GLU A 653 -20.72 -15.35 8.80
C GLU A 653 -19.24 -15.60 8.49
N GLU A 654 -18.81 -15.32 7.25
CA GLU A 654 -17.41 -15.51 6.84
C GLU A 654 -16.46 -14.54 7.54
N ALA A 655 -16.85 -13.28 7.67
CA ALA A 655 -16.08 -12.28 8.38
C ALA A 655 -15.95 -12.62 9.88
N LEU A 656 -17.02 -13.07 10.54
CA LEU A 656 -16.97 -13.53 11.93
C LEU A 656 -16.06 -14.76 12.09
N LEU A 657 -16.17 -15.73 11.19
CA LEU A 657 -15.30 -16.91 11.19
C LEU A 657 -13.83 -16.56 10.93
N ALA A 658 -13.54 -15.60 10.05
CA ALA A 658 -12.19 -15.12 9.79
C ALA A 658 -11.57 -14.48 11.04
N VAL A 659 -12.35 -13.69 11.80
CA VAL A 659 -11.93 -13.15 13.12
C VAL A 659 -11.59 -14.30 14.07
N ALA A 660 -12.47 -15.29 14.23
CA ALA A 660 -12.23 -16.41 15.14
C ALA A 660 -11.04 -17.28 14.74
N LEU A 661 -10.86 -17.55 13.44
CA LEU A 661 -9.76 -18.36 12.92
C LEU A 661 -8.40 -17.68 13.05
N HIS A 662 -8.36 -16.35 12.94
CA HIS A 662 -7.16 -15.57 13.22
C HIS A 662 -6.62 -15.88 14.63
N HIS A 663 -7.51 -16.02 15.62
CA HIS A 663 -7.14 -16.40 16.99
C HIS A 663 -6.85 -17.91 17.16
N LEU A 664 -7.58 -18.79 16.45
CA LEU A 664 -7.42 -20.24 16.56
C LEU A 664 -6.08 -20.77 16.04
N ARG A 665 -5.47 -20.14 15.04
CA ARG A 665 -4.13 -20.51 14.55
C ARG A 665 -3.07 -20.50 15.67
N ALA A 666 -3.28 -19.73 16.74
CA ALA A 666 -2.41 -19.72 17.92
C ALA A 666 -2.64 -20.88 18.90
N VAL A 667 -3.81 -21.56 18.83
CA VAL A 667 -4.26 -22.60 19.76
C VAL A 667 -4.07 -24.02 19.21
N GLU A 668 -4.16 -24.21 17.89
CA GLU A 668 -4.10 -25.52 17.21
C GLU A 668 -2.84 -26.37 17.57
N LYS A 669 -1.73 -25.75 18.01
CA LYS A 669 -0.50 -26.48 18.37
C LYS A 669 -0.36 -26.83 19.86
N SER A 670 -1.37 -26.55 20.70
CA SER A 670 -1.33 -26.83 22.15
C SER A 670 -2.43 -27.82 22.57
N GLY A 671 -2.10 -29.12 22.61
CA GLY A 671 -3.07 -30.21 22.85
C GLY A 671 -3.88 -30.11 24.16
N TRP A 672 -3.34 -29.50 25.21
CA TRP A 672 -4.05 -29.31 26.49
C TRP A 672 -5.07 -28.17 26.47
N LYS A 673 -4.77 -27.07 25.74
CA LYS A 673 -5.72 -25.96 25.55
C LYS A 673 -6.91 -26.40 24.69
N MET A 674 -6.65 -27.29 23.72
CA MET A 674 -7.68 -27.83 22.82
C MET A 674 -8.75 -28.65 23.55
N LEU A 675 -8.37 -29.48 24.54
CA LEU A 675 -9.34 -30.21 25.38
C LEU A 675 -10.27 -29.28 26.16
N GLY A 676 -9.74 -28.18 26.72
CA GLY A 676 -10.54 -27.17 27.41
C GLY A 676 -11.56 -26.49 26.50
N SER A 677 -11.13 -26.14 25.28
CA SER A 677 -12.01 -25.54 24.26
C SER A 677 -13.10 -26.49 23.79
N VAL A 678 -12.82 -27.79 23.66
CA VAL A 678 -13.84 -28.81 23.33
C VAL A 678 -14.96 -28.85 24.37
N PHE A 679 -14.64 -28.87 25.66
CA PHE A 679 -15.68 -28.94 26.72
C PHE A 679 -16.54 -27.68 26.75
N ARG A 680 -15.91 -26.51 26.63
CA ARG A 680 -16.61 -25.23 26.60
C ARG A 680 -17.45 -25.09 25.33
N GLY A 681 -16.85 -25.37 24.18
CA GLY A 681 -17.48 -25.34 22.87
C GLY A 681 -18.68 -26.27 22.74
N ARG A 682 -18.64 -27.45 23.36
CA ARG A 682 -19.80 -28.35 23.41
C ARG A 682 -21.02 -27.72 24.08
N ARG A 683 -20.82 -26.93 25.13
CA ARG A 683 -21.91 -26.18 25.78
C ARG A 683 -22.50 -25.13 24.84
N VAL A 684 -21.64 -24.38 24.16
CA VAL A 684 -22.02 -23.34 23.20
C VAL A 684 -22.76 -23.91 22.00
N TRP A 685 -22.28 -25.05 21.48
CA TRP A 685 -22.91 -25.75 20.38
C TRP A 685 -24.37 -26.13 20.66
N HIS A 686 -24.68 -26.48 21.92
CA HIS A 686 -26.04 -26.80 22.34
C HIS A 686 -26.86 -25.59 22.78
N ASP A 687 -26.25 -24.41 22.82
CA ASP A 687 -26.93 -23.16 23.15
C ASP A 687 -27.76 -22.69 21.95
N LYS A 688 -29.06 -22.49 22.19
CA LYS A 688 -30.04 -22.01 21.22
C LYS A 688 -30.60 -20.65 21.60
N SER A 689 -29.96 -19.95 22.53
CA SER A 689 -30.35 -18.59 22.87
C SER A 689 -30.20 -17.68 21.64
N PRO A 690 -30.97 -16.58 21.57
CA PRO A 690 -30.82 -15.58 20.50
C PRO A 690 -29.38 -15.06 20.39
N GLU A 691 -28.67 -14.93 21.51
CA GLU A 691 -27.28 -14.48 21.56
C GLU A 691 -26.29 -15.47 20.92
N ALA A 692 -26.60 -16.78 20.93
CA ALA A 692 -25.78 -17.82 20.30
C ALA A 692 -26.18 -18.12 18.83
N ALA A 693 -27.22 -17.46 18.30
CA ALA A 693 -27.74 -17.76 16.96
C ALA A 693 -26.72 -17.52 15.84
N TYR A 694 -25.84 -16.52 15.97
CA TYR A 694 -24.79 -16.26 14.97
C TYR A 694 -23.76 -17.40 14.92
N ILE A 695 -23.45 -18.02 16.06
CA ILE A 695 -22.53 -19.16 16.15
C ILE A 695 -23.10 -20.32 15.33
N GLN A 696 -24.39 -20.60 15.47
CA GLN A 696 -25.05 -21.66 14.69
C GLN A 696 -25.03 -21.38 13.18
N ARG A 697 -25.25 -20.12 12.75
CA ARG A 697 -25.12 -19.75 11.33
C ARG A 697 -23.69 -19.94 10.80
N CYS A 698 -22.69 -19.57 11.60
CA CYS A 698 -21.28 -19.79 11.26
C CYS A 698 -20.94 -21.28 11.14
N LEU A 699 -21.44 -22.10 12.06
CA LEU A 699 -21.23 -23.56 12.04
C LEU A 699 -21.94 -24.23 10.87
N GLN A 700 -23.15 -23.77 10.53
CA GLN A 700 -23.87 -24.18 9.31
C GLN A 700 -23.08 -23.79 8.05
N ARG A 701 -22.52 -22.58 8.00
CA ARG A 701 -21.67 -22.13 6.89
C ARG A 701 -20.45 -23.04 6.70
N MET A 702 -19.91 -23.61 7.78
CA MET A 702 -18.83 -24.61 7.76
C MET A 702 -19.31 -26.06 7.54
N ASN A 703 -20.60 -26.30 7.27
CA ASN A 703 -21.22 -27.62 7.12
C ASN A 703 -21.06 -28.54 8.35
N TYR A 704 -21.08 -27.99 9.56
CA TYR A 704 -21.03 -28.79 10.80
C TYR A 704 -22.43 -29.21 11.32
N ASP A 705 -23.51 -28.76 10.70
CA ASP A 705 -24.88 -29.22 10.98
C ASP A 705 -25.09 -30.71 10.68
N HIS A 706 -24.31 -31.25 9.73
CA HIS A 706 -24.28 -32.66 9.35
C HIS A 706 -22.95 -33.33 9.71
N THR A 707 -22.62 -33.41 11.01
CA THR A 707 -21.39 -34.11 11.44
C THR A 707 -21.53 -35.63 11.33
N GLU A 708 -20.95 -36.20 10.27
CA GLU A 708 -20.90 -37.65 10.02
C GLU A 708 -19.91 -38.41 10.95
N THR A 709 -18.88 -37.73 11.48
CA THR A 709 -17.82 -38.34 12.31
C THR A 709 -17.67 -37.66 13.68
N TYR A 710 -17.09 -38.37 14.64
CA TYR A 710 -16.80 -37.85 15.98
C TYR A 710 -15.75 -36.72 15.96
N GLU A 711 -14.76 -36.82 15.08
CA GLU A 711 -13.70 -35.81 14.90
C GLU A 711 -14.29 -34.47 14.45
N HIS A 712 -15.21 -34.47 13.48
CA HIS A 712 -15.87 -33.25 13.02
C HIS A 712 -16.65 -32.55 14.14
N ARG A 713 -17.21 -33.30 15.10
CA ARG A 713 -17.91 -32.70 16.25
C ARG A 713 -16.95 -31.99 17.19
N LEU A 714 -15.75 -32.54 17.39
CA LEU A 714 -14.73 -31.91 18.22
C LEU A 714 -14.23 -30.61 17.59
N GLU A 715 -13.99 -30.59 16.27
CA GLU A 715 -13.62 -29.39 15.52
C GLU A 715 -14.69 -28.29 15.62
N ALA A 716 -15.95 -28.68 15.42
CA ALA A 716 -17.11 -27.81 15.61
C ALA A 716 -17.15 -27.16 17.01
N TYR A 717 -16.81 -27.92 18.06
CA TYR A 717 -16.74 -27.38 19.41
C TYR A 717 -15.60 -26.38 19.57
N VAL A 718 -14.42 -26.65 19.01
CA VAL A 718 -13.29 -25.71 19.06
C VAL A 718 -13.64 -24.40 18.35
N VAL A 719 -14.26 -24.46 17.18
CA VAL A 719 -14.74 -23.27 16.45
C VAL A 719 -15.81 -22.52 17.25
N ALA A 720 -16.77 -23.22 17.84
CA ALA A 720 -17.83 -22.60 18.65
C ALA A 720 -17.27 -21.89 19.90
N ASP A 721 -16.26 -22.47 20.56
CA ASP A 721 -15.59 -21.81 21.68
C ASP A 721 -14.86 -20.56 21.23
N ALA A 722 -14.13 -20.61 20.11
CA ALA A 722 -13.41 -19.45 19.59
C ALA A 722 -14.33 -18.31 19.14
N LEU A 723 -15.44 -18.62 18.46
CA LEU A 723 -16.47 -17.65 18.10
C LEU A 723 -17.00 -16.95 19.35
N ARG A 724 -17.24 -17.69 20.45
CA ARG A 724 -17.73 -17.10 21.69
C ARG A 724 -16.66 -16.32 22.47
N GLU A 725 -15.42 -16.81 22.50
CA GLU A 725 -14.35 -16.25 23.34
C GLU A 725 -13.68 -15.03 22.70
N HIS A 726 -13.61 -14.96 21.36
CA HIS A 726 -12.80 -13.96 20.67
C HIS A 726 -13.59 -12.94 19.84
N ILE A 727 -14.90 -13.14 19.67
CA ILE A 727 -15.75 -12.14 19.00
C ILE A 727 -16.38 -11.24 20.07
N ASP A 728 -16.03 -9.96 20.01
CA ASP A 728 -16.68 -8.93 20.82
C ASP A 728 -17.88 -8.36 20.06
N LEU A 729 -19.08 -8.89 20.33
CA LEU A 729 -20.32 -8.48 19.66
C LEU A 729 -20.73 -7.02 19.92
N ARG A 730 -20.06 -6.33 20.85
CA ARG A 730 -20.26 -4.88 21.07
C ARG A 730 -19.58 -4.05 19.98
N ARG A 731 -18.65 -4.65 19.24
CA ARG A 731 -18.02 -4.05 18.07
C ARG A 731 -18.82 -4.42 16.83
N PRO A 732 -19.10 -3.46 15.93
CA PRO A 732 -19.73 -3.80 14.67
C PRO A 732 -18.78 -4.62 13.80
N LEU A 733 -19.34 -5.45 12.93
CA LEU A 733 -18.52 -6.26 12.02
C LEU A 733 -17.88 -5.37 10.95
N ARG A 734 -18.66 -4.44 10.41
CA ARG A 734 -18.26 -3.45 9.41
C ARG A 734 -18.71 -2.07 9.86
N TRP A 735 -18.08 -1.05 9.32
CA TRP A 735 -18.59 0.31 9.41
C TRP A 735 -19.80 0.47 8.48
N GLU A 736 -20.88 1.13 8.95
CA GLU A 736 -22.09 1.43 8.15
C GLU A 736 -21.94 2.64 7.23
#